data_AF-A0A2W4I5H4-F1
#
_entry.id   AF-A0A2W4I5H4-F1
#
_cell.length_a   1.000
_cell.length_b   1.000
_cell.length_c   1.000
_cell.angle_alpha   90.00
_cell.angle_beta   90.00
_cell.angle_gamma   90.00
#
_symmetry.space_group_name_H-M   'P 1'
#
loop_
_entity.id
_entity.type
_entity.pdbx_description
1 polymer ?
#
loop_
_entity_poly.entity_id
_entity_poly.type
_entity_poly.pdbx_seq_one_letter_code
_entity_poly.pdbx_strand_id
1 'polypeptide(L)'
;MDEKGKQEIYDKFFTILNRAGDLDSNKKPSTANISSIFVSGMGIKTLFSASKKEIKELFYFLDEKGIQFSSITGMQNGRGLPDLKELDKFIEFVETKKLDLSSITGMQASRGLPDLKELDKFIEFIKTEKLDLSSITGMQHGRGVPKLEDLKEFIEFIEFIKTEKLDLSSITGMQSGRGIPKLEDLKEFIEFIKTEKLDLSSITGMQASRGLPDLKELEKFIEFIKTKKLDLSSITGMHNGRGIPKLEDLKEFIEFIKTEKLDLSSITGMQSGRGIPKLEDLKEFIEFIKTEKLDLSSITGMQSGRGIPKLEDLKEFIEFIKTEKLDLSSITGMQTSRGLPDLKELEKFIKFIKTVEIDLSSITGMQSGRGIPKLEDLKEFIEFIKTEKLDLSSITGMHNGRGIPKLEDLKEFIEFIKTEKLDLSSITGMQASRGLPDLKELEKFIEFIKTKKLDLSSITGMQASRGLPDLKELEKFIEFIKTKKLDLSSITGMQNGRGLPDLKELDKFIEFVETKKLDLSSITGMQHLRGIPKLEDLKEFIEFVETKKLDLSSITGMQHRRGLPDLKELEKFIKFIKTVEIDLSSITGMQHGRGTPKLEDLKEFIEFVETKKLDLSSITGMQTGRGLPKLEELEEFIKFIKTEKIDLSSITGMQKGRGIPDLKKLEDFIKVCKEKNIDIKNITGKQLGLEESLKLAKSL
;
A
#
# COMPACT_ATOMS: atom_id res chain seq x y z
N MET A 1 37.47 -47.94 -6.88
CA MET A 1 38.45 -46.86 -7.10
C MET A 1 39.49 -46.94 -6.00
N ASP A 2 40.76 -47.05 -6.35
CA ASP A 2 41.89 -47.05 -5.43
C ASP A 2 42.15 -45.64 -4.85
N GLU A 3 43.01 -45.50 -3.85
CA GLU A 3 43.30 -44.20 -3.22
C GLU A 3 43.90 -43.18 -4.20
N LYS A 4 44.71 -43.66 -5.16
CA LYS A 4 45.34 -42.81 -6.16
C LYS A 4 44.31 -42.19 -7.12
N GLY A 5 43.32 -42.97 -7.57
CA GLY A 5 42.21 -42.47 -8.39
C GLY A 5 41.29 -41.51 -7.62
N LYS A 6 41.09 -41.73 -6.31
CA LYS A 6 40.36 -40.77 -5.44
C LYS A 6 41.06 -39.43 -5.38
N GLN A 7 42.38 -39.44 -5.16
CA GLN A 7 43.18 -38.22 -5.05
C GLN A 7 43.16 -37.42 -6.36
N GLU A 8 43.27 -38.10 -7.51
CA GLU A 8 43.24 -37.43 -8.82
C GLU A 8 41.90 -36.72 -9.09
N ILE A 9 40.78 -37.31 -8.65
CA ILE A 9 39.45 -36.69 -8.78
C ILE A 9 39.32 -35.46 -7.87
N TYR A 10 39.75 -35.57 -6.60
CA TYR A 10 39.71 -34.43 -5.68
C TYR A 10 40.52 -33.25 -6.20
N ASP A 11 41.70 -33.53 -6.76
CA ASP A 11 42.55 -32.56 -7.41
C ASP A 11 41.85 -31.85 -8.59
N LYS A 12 41.12 -32.58 -9.43
CA LYS A 12 40.36 -32.01 -10.55
C LYS A 12 39.16 -31.20 -10.06
N PHE A 13 38.39 -31.70 -9.09
CA PHE A 13 37.30 -30.94 -8.45
C PHE A 13 37.78 -29.65 -7.81
N PHE A 14 38.90 -29.69 -7.08
CA PHE A 14 39.50 -28.51 -6.48
C PHE A 14 39.96 -27.50 -7.53
N THR A 15 40.50 -27.98 -8.66
CA THR A 15 40.84 -27.12 -9.80
C THR A 15 39.61 -26.42 -10.37
N ILE A 16 38.50 -27.14 -10.55
CA ILE A 16 37.22 -26.58 -11.03
C ILE A 16 36.68 -25.55 -10.02
N LEU A 17 36.69 -25.86 -8.72
CA LEU A 17 36.23 -24.97 -7.65
C LEU A 17 36.98 -23.63 -7.65
N ASN A 18 38.32 -23.69 -7.68
CA ASN A 18 39.13 -22.48 -7.67
C ASN A 18 38.90 -21.65 -8.95
N ARG A 19 38.90 -22.29 -10.12
CA ARG A 19 38.70 -21.58 -11.38
C ARG A 19 37.30 -21.02 -11.55
N ALA A 20 36.27 -21.69 -11.04
CA ALA A 20 34.92 -21.15 -11.01
C ALA A 20 34.79 -19.93 -10.08
N GLY A 21 35.60 -19.87 -9.02
CA GLY A 21 35.67 -18.73 -8.10
C GLY A 21 36.45 -17.54 -8.66
N ASP A 22 37.38 -17.79 -9.59
CA ASP A 22 38.18 -16.76 -10.27
C ASP A 22 37.42 -16.05 -11.41
N LEU A 23 36.25 -16.54 -11.83
CA LEU A 23 35.47 -15.96 -12.93
C LEU A 23 34.83 -14.62 -12.53
N ASP A 24 35.11 -13.56 -13.29
CA ASP A 24 34.53 -12.22 -13.07
C ASP A 24 33.00 -12.22 -13.25
N SER A 25 32.50 -13.10 -14.12
CA SER A 25 31.07 -13.30 -14.38
C SER A 25 30.33 -13.97 -13.21
N ASN A 26 31.05 -14.53 -12.23
CA ASN A 26 30.52 -15.41 -11.20
C ASN A 26 30.62 -14.79 -9.79
N LYS A 27 29.75 -13.82 -9.49
CA LYS A 27 29.78 -13.04 -8.23
C LYS A 27 29.61 -13.86 -6.94
N LYS A 28 29.16 -15.12 -7.02
CA LYS A 28 29.04 -16.08 -5.89
C LYS A 28 29.30 -17.52 -6.38
N PRO A 29 30.53 -18.06 -6.28
CA PRO A 29 30.79 -19.44 -6.66
C PRO A 29 29.98 -20.41 -5.79
N SER A 30 29.26 -21.34 -6.44
CA SER A 30 28.40 -22.33 -5.80
C SER A 30 28.94 -23.73 -6.03
N THR A 31 29.17 -24.47 -4.95
CA THR A 31 29.54 -25.89 -5.01
C THR A 31 28.44 -26.74 -5.68
N ALA A 32 27.18 -26.29 -5.63
CA ALA A 32 26.05 -26.96 -6.27
C ALA A 32 26.16 -26.96 -7.80
N ASN A 33 26.68 -25.88 -8.39
CA ASN A 33 26.87 -25.81 -9.84
C ASN A 33 27.90 -26.84 -10.30
N ILE A 34 28.97 -27.03 -9.52
CA ILE A 34 30.04 -27.97 -9.82
C ILE A 34 29.57 -29.42 -9.60
N SER A 35 28.89 -29.69 -8.50
CA SER A 35 28.40 -31.05 -8.21
C SER A 35 27.32 -31.49 -9.19
N SER A 36 26.49 -30.58 -9.70
CA SER A 36 25.40 -30.89 -10.65
C SER A 36 25.90 -31.57 -11.93
N ILE A 37 26.97 -31.06 -12.55
CA ILE A 37 27.52 -31.62 -13.80
C ILE A 37 28.00 -33.08 -13.61
N PHE A 38 28.40 -33.46 -12.40
CA PHE A 38 28.95 -34.77 -12.07
C PHE A 38 28.01 -35.65 -11.24
N VAL A 39 26.72 -35.29 -11.12
CA VAL A 39 25.74 -36.04 -10.29
C VAL A 39 25.46 -37.46 -10.82
N SER A 40 25.73 -37.72 -12.10
CA SER A 40 25.54 -39.03 -12.72
C SER A 40 26.86 -39.78 -12.90
N GLY A 41 26.79 -41.11 -12.97
CA GLY A 41 27.96 -41.96 -13.27
C GLY A 41 28.60 -41.67 -14.64
N MET A 42 27.88 -41.05 -15.58
CA MET A 42 28.42 -40.57 -16.86
C MET A 42 29.23 -39.29 -16.66
N GLY A 43 28.71 -38.33 -15.89
CA GLY A 43 29.42 -37.11 -15.54
C GLY A 43 30.75 -37.43 -14.84
N ILE A 44 30.75 -38.31 -13.84
CA ILE A 44 32.00 -38.72 -13.16
C ILE A 44 33.01 -39.34 -14.15
N LYS A 45 32.57 -40.16 -15.10
CA LYS A 45 33.44 -40.74 -16.15
C LYS A 45 34.11 -39.67 -17.01
N THR A 46 33.41 -38.59 -17.38
CA THR A 46 34.02 -37.50 -18.14
C THR A 46 35.09 -36.74 -17.35
N LEU A 47 34.91 -36.61 -16.03
CA LEU A 47 35.92 -36.00 -15.16
C LEU A 47 37.19 -36.85 -15.07
N PHE A 48 37.05 -38.18 -15.13
CA PHE A 48 38.20 -39.08 -15.22
C PHE A 48 38.98 -38.84 -16.52
N SER A 49 38.28 -38.69 -17.65
CA SER A 49 38.94 -38.48 -18.95
C SER A 49 39.48 -37.06 -19.16
N ALA A 50 38.95 -36.06 -18.45
CA ALA A 50 39.41 -34.68 -18.58
C ALA A 50 40.76 -34.45 -17.89
N SER A 51 41.67 -33.75 -18.57
CA SER A 51 42.93 -33.26 -18.04
C SER A 51 42.74 -31.95 -17.26
N LYS A 52 43.65 -31.66 -16.33
CA LYS A 52 43.68 -30.36 -15.63
C LYS A 52 43.86 -29.18 -16.59
N LYS A 53 44.46 -29.41 -17.76
CA LYS A 53 44.66 -28.40 -18.79
C LYS A 53 43.33 -28.03 -19.46
N GLU A 54 42.56 -29.02 -19.89
CA GLU A 54 41.23 -28.81 -20.51
C GLU A 54 40.26 -28.12 -19.55
N ILE A 55 40.30 -28.46 -18.26
CA ILE A 55 39.52 -27.76 -17.21
C ILE A 55 39.89 -26.27 -17.19
N LYS A 56 41.19 -25.94 -17.15
CA LYS A 56 41.63 -24.54 -17.12
C LYS A 56 41.25 -23.79 -18.40
N GLU A 57 41.42 -24.42 -19.56
CA GLU A 57 41.07 -23.83 -20.86
C GLU A 57 39.58 -23.51 -20.96
N LEU A 58 38.70 -24.38 -20.44
CA LEU A 58 37.27 -24.08 -20.35
C LEU A 58 36.99 -22.83 -19.51
N PHE A 59 37.60 -22.71 -18.32
CA PHE A 59 37.35 -21.54 -17.48
C PHE A 59 37.93 -20.24 -18.06
N TYR A 60 39.09 -20.29 -18.69
CA TYR A 60 39.62 -19.12 -19.41
C TYR A 60 38.68 -18.68 -20.54
N PHE A 61 38.15 -19.64 -21.30
CA PHE A 61 37.17 -19.35 -22.35
C PHE A 61 35.89 -18.70 -21.80
N LEU A 62 35.35 -19.21 -20.68
CA LEU A 62 34.15 -18.63 -20.07
C LEU A 62 34.39 -17.21 -19.55
N ASP A 63 35.57 -16.94 -19.00
CA ASP A 63 35.97 -15.62 -18.52
C ASP A 63 36.10 -14.63 -19.69
N GLU A 64 36.83 -15.01 -20.74
CA GLU A 64 37.03 -14.21 -21.95
C GLU A 64 35.71 -13.85 -22.63
N LYS A 65 34.77 -14.80 -22.69
CA LYS A 65 33.44 -14.61 -23.27
C LYS A 65 32.42 -14.00 -22.30
N GLY A 66 32.80 -13.76 -21.04
CA GLY A 66 31.90 -13.22 -20.02
C GLY A 66 30.70 -14.13 -19.68
N ILE A 67 30.83 -15.44 -19.88
CA ILE A 67 29.75 -16.41 -19.69
C ILE A 67 29.72 -16.90 -18.25
N GLN A 68 28.54 -16.91 -17.64
CA GLN A 68 28.38 -17.51 -16.31
C GLN A 68 28.49 -19.03 -16.38
N PHE A 69 29.30 -19.62 -15.50
CA PHE A 69 29.46 -21.07 -15.41
C PHE A 69 28.12 -21.79 -15.18
N SER A 70 27.18 -21.18 -14.45
CA SER A 70 25.82 -21.68 -14.24
C SER A 70 25.05 -21.96 -15.54
N SER A 71 25.31 -21.18 -16.60
CA SER A 71 24.66 -21.35 -17.90
C SER A 71 25.11 -22.64 -18.60
N ILE A 72 26.34 -23.07 -18.34
CA ILE A 72 26.90 -24.33 -18.84
C ILE A 72 26.46 -25.49 -17.95
N THR A 73 26.50 -25.30 -16.63
CA THR A 73 26.14 -26.36 -15.67
C THR A 73 24.67 -26.77 -15.81
N GLY A 74 23.78 -25.84 -16.18
CA GLY A 74 22.37 -26.15 -16.46
C GLY A 74 22.20 -27.15 -17.62
N MET A 75 22.87 -26.93 -18.75
CA MET A 75 22.78 -27.84 -19.91
C MET A 75 23.49 -29.17 -19.64
N GLN A 76 24.62 -29.13 -18.92
CA GLN A 76 25.51 -30.27 -18.71
C GLN A 76 25.25 -31.03 -17.40
N ASN A 77 24.15 -30.76 -16.72
CA ASN A 77 23.78 -31.44 -15.47
C ASN A 77 23.81 -32.98 -15.66
N GLY A 78 24.65 -33.65 -14.88
CA GLY A 78 24.91 -35.09 -14.96
C GLY A 78 25.62 -35.58 -16.23
N ARG A 79 26.11 -34.71 -17.12
CA ARG A 79 26.74 -35.11 -18.40
C ARG A 79 28.25 -34.91 -18.45
N GLY A 80 28.82 -34.11 -17.56
CA GLY A 80 30.25 -33.83 -17.58
C GLY A 80 30.62 -32.48 -18.17
N LEU A 81 31.93 -32.22 -18.27
CA LEU A 81 32.42 -31.01 -18.93
C LEU A 81 32.08 -31.07 -20.43
N PRO A 82 31.64 -29.95 -21.03
CA PRO A 82 31.41 -29.90 -22.48
C PRO A 82 32.74 -29.99 -23.23
N ASP A 83 32.71 -30.47 -24.47
CA ASP A 83 33.82 -30.28 -25.39
C ASP A 83 33.98 -28.78 -25.69
N LEU A 84 35.21 -28.27 -25.55
CA LEU A 84 35.48 -26.84 -25.68
C LEU A 84 35.27 -26.33 -27.11
N LYS A 85 35.57 -27.14 -28.13
CA LYS A 85 35.41 -26.74 -29.54
C LYS A 85 33.94 -26.71 -29.93
N GLU A 86 33.14 -27.66 -29.43
CA GLU A 86 31.69 -27.64 -29.62
C GLU A 86 31.04 -26.48 -28.87
N LEU A 87 31.49 -26.21 -27.65
CA LEU A 87 31.02 -25.06 -26.87
C LEU A 87 31.34 -23.73 -27.57
N ASP A 88 32.56 -23.55 -28.06
CA ASP A 88 32.99 -22.35 -28.77
C ASP A 88 32.09 -22.07 -29.99
N LYS A 89 31.87 -23.09 -30.84
CA LYS A 89 30.94 -22.99 -31.98
C LYS A 89 29.52 -22.64 -31.57
N PHE A 90 29.04 -23.20 -30.47
CA PHE A 90 27.70 -22.89 -29.95
C PHE A 90 27.60 -21.45 -29.45
N ILE A 91 28.61 -20.95 -28.73
CA ILE A 91 28.64 -19.56 -28.26
C ILE A 91 28.75 -18.59 -29.43
N GLU A 92 29.62 -18.85 -30.41
CA GLU A 92 29.72 -18.06 -31.63
C GLU A 92 28.37 -18.00 -32.37
N PHE A 93 27.65 -19.12 -32.45
CA PHE A 93 26.31 -19.18 -33.02
C PHE A 93 25.32 -18.30 -32.25
N VAL A 94 25.30 -18.37 -30.91
CA VAL A 94 24.43 -17.56 -30.03
C VAL A 94 24.74 -16.07 -30.18
N GLU A 95 26.01 -15.68 -30.18
CA GLU A 95 26.47 -14.29 -30.38
C GLU A 95 26.05 -13.76 -31.76
N THR A 96 26.31 -14.53 -32.82
CA THR A 96 26.01 -14.16 -34.21
C THR A 96 24.52 -13.95 -34.44
N LYS A 97 23.70 -14.85 -33.92
CA LYS A 97 22.24 -14.79 -34.06
C LYS A 97 21.58 -13.88 -33.03
N LYS A 98 22.35 -13.30 -32.09
CA LYS A 98 21.91 -12.44 -30.97
C LYS A 98 20.85 -13.11 -30.11
N LEU A 99 21.09 -14.36 -29.72
CA LEU A 99 20.15 -15.16 -28.94
C LEU A 99 20.42 -15.01 -27.45
N ASP A 100 19.36 -15.13 -26.65
CA ASP A 100 19.50 -15.26 -25.21
C ASP A 100 19.99 -16.67 -24.85
N LEU A 101 21.22 -16.74 -24.34
CA LEU A 101 21.85 -17.99 -23.90
C LEU A 101 21.02 -18.69 -22.81
N SER A 102 20.38 -17.92 -21.92
CA SER A 102 19.64 -18.50 -20.79
C SER A 102 18.40 -19.26 -21.24
N SER A 103 17.69 -18.75 -22.24
CA SER A 103 16.57 -19.43 -22.90
C SER A 103 17.00 -20.79 -23.50
N ILE A 104 18.12 -20.84 -24.22
CA ILE A 104 18.62 -22.09 -24.82
C ILE A 104 19.10 -23.06 -23.73
N THR A 105 19.81 -22.55 -22.72
CA THR A 105 20.24 -23.33 -21.56
C THR A 105 19.06 -24.00 -20.86
N GLY A 106 17.95 -23.27 -20.67
CA GLY A 106 16.74 -23.82 -20.07
C GLY A 106 16.12 -24.94 -20.89
N MET A 107 15.99 -24.74 -22.21
CA MET A 107 15.48 -25.77 -23.13
C MET A 107 16.36 -27.03 -23.15
N GLN A 108 17.69 -26.86 -23.07
CA GLN A 108 18.66 -27.95 -23.07
C GLN A 108 19.06 -28.45 -21.67
N ALA A 109 18.30 -28.10 -20.63
CA ALA A 109 18.63 -28.49 -19.26
C ALA A 109 18.86 -30.01 -19.14
N SER A 110 20.04 -30.40 -18.67
CA SER A 110 20.51 -31.80 -18.55
C SER A 110 20.63 -32.60 -19.86
N ARG A 111 20.59 -31.95 -21.04
CA ARG A 111 20.64 -32.61 -22.35
C ARG A 111 21.97 -32.43 -23.09
N GLY A 112 22.84 -31.54 -22.63
CA GLY A 112 24.10 -31.20 -23.27
C GLY A 112 23.95 -30.06 -24.29
N LEU A 113 24.98 -29.85 -25.11
CA LEU A 113 24.94 -28.83 -26.16
C LEU A 113 23.93 -29.22 -27.26
N PRO A 114 23.17 -28.24 -27.80
CA PRO A 114 22.22 -28.51 -28.89
C PRO A 114 22.94 -28.85 -30.20
N ASP A 115 22.28 -29.62 -31.08
CA ASP A 115 22.68 -29.70 -32.48
C ASP A 115 22.46 -28.35 -33.16
N LEU A 116 23.53 -27.76 -33.70
CA LEU A 116 23.48 -26.41 -34.28
C LEU A 116 22.64 -26.31 -35.55
N LYS A 117 22.50 -27.39 -36.33
CA LYS A 117 21.65 -27.40 -37.53
C LYS A 117 20.18 -27.44 -37.15
N GLU A 118 19.81 -28.23 -36.15
CA GLU A 118 18.45 -28.27 -35.63
C GLU A 118 18.09 -26.95 -34.95
N LEU A 119 19.00 -26.40 -34.14
CA LEU A 119 18.81 -25.09 -33.50
C LEU A 119 18.68 -23.95 -34.53
N ASP A 120 19.50 -23.92 -35.58
CA ASP A 120 19.39 -22.90 -36.63
C ASP A 120 18.04 -22.95 -37.35
N LYS A 121 17.56 -24.14 -37.72
CA LYS A 121 16.23 -24.30 -38.30
C LYS A 121 15.12 -23.84 -37.35
N PHE A 122 15.23 -24.15 -36.06
CA PHE A 122 14.29 -23.68 -35.05
C PHE A 122 14.32 -22.16 -34.91
N ILE A 123 15.48 -21.52 -34.84
CA ILE A 123 15.62 -20.08 -34.71
C ILE A 123 15.09 -19.33 -35.95
N GLU A 124 15.39 -19.81 -37.15
CA GLU A 124 14.83 -19.23 -38.39
C GLU A 124 13.30 -19.35 -38.43
N PHE A 125 12.76 -20.46 -37.93
CA PHE A 125 11.33 -20.64 -37.76
C PHE A 125 10.73 -19.62 -36.77
N ILE A 126 11.32 -19.44 -35.57
CA ILE A 126 10.90 -18.42 -34.58
C ILE A 126 10.89 -17.01 -35.17
N LYS A 127 11.93 -16.66 -35.93
CA LYS A 127 12.06 -15.34 -36.58
C LYS A 127 11.01 -15.11 -37.65
N THR A 128 10.79 -16.11 -38.50
CA THR A 128 9.80 -16.05 -39.59
C THR A 128 8.40 -15.80 -39.04
N GLU A 129 8.05 -16.52 -37.97
CA GLU A 129 6.72 -16.45 -37.35
C GLU A 129 6.55 -15.30 -36.34
N LYS A 130 7.62 -14.52 -36.12
CA LYS A 130 7.70 -13.41 -35.16
C LYS A 130 7.31 -13.82 -33.73
N LEU A 131 7.89 -14.92 -33.26
CA LEU A 131 7.59 -15.48 -31.95
C LEU A 131 8.65 -15.08 -30.92
N ASP A 132 8.22 -15.02 -29.67
CA ASP A 132 9.13 -14.86 -28.55
C ASP A 132 9.80 -16.21 -28.22
N LEU A 133 11.13 -16.24 -28.31
CA LEU A 133 11.94 -17.42 -28.01
C LEU A 133 11.74 -17.87 -26.55
N SER A 134 11.63 -16.92 -25.61
CA SER A 134 11.59 -17.23 -24.17
C SER A 134 10.34 -18.05 -23.82
N SER A 135 9.20 -17.65 -24.37
CA SER A 135 7.90 -18.34 -24.23
C SER A 135 7.96 -19.82 -24.64
N ILE A 136 8.65 -20.15 -25.73
CA ILE A 136 8.71 -21.52 -26.26
C ILE A 136 9.74 -22.35 -25.52
N THR A 137 10.89 -21.75 -25.21
CA THR A 137 11.93 -22.42 -24.42
C THR A 137 11.44 -22.76 -23.00
N GLY A 138 10.48 -22.00 -22.45
CA GLY A 138 9.80 -22.34 -21.20
C GLY A 138 9.00 -23.65 -21.29
N MET A 139 8.16 -23.81 -22.33
CA MET A 139 7.42 -25.07 -22.55
C MET A 139 8.35 -26.26 -22.81
N GLN A 140 9.49 -26.01 -23.44
CA GLN A 140 10.50 -27.01 -23.81
C GLN A 140 11.62 -27.18 -22.77
N HIS A 141 11.44 -26.65 -21.56
CA HIS A 141 12.44 -26.76 -20.50
C HIS A 141 12.84 -28.23 -20.27
N GLY A 142 14.13 -28.54 -20.45
CA GLY A 142 14.69 -29.89 -20.32
C GLY A 142 14.27 -30.90 -21.41
N ARG A 143 13.57 -30.47 -22.46
CA ARG A 143 13.11 -31.35 -23.56
C ARG A 143 13.99 -31.28 -24.80
N GLY A 144 14.84 -30.26 -24.92
CA GLY A 144 15.73 -30.03 -26.05
C GLY A 144 15.07 -29.23 -27.18
N VAL A 145 15.82 -29.01 -28.27
CA VAL A 145 15.30 -28.34 -29.48
C VAL A 145 14.16 -29.18 -30.07
N PRO A 146 12.97 -28.58 -30.34
CA PRO A 146 11.86 -29.28 -30.98
C PRO A 146 12.23 -29.78 -32.38
N LYS A 147 11.68 -30.94 -32.80
CA LYS A 147 11.85 -31.43 -34.17
C LYS A 147 10.96 -30.65 -35.15
N LEU A 148 11.32 -30.65 -36.43
CA LEU A 148 10.57 -29.93 -37.47
C LEU A 148 9.13 -30.42 -37.66
N GLU A 149 8.86 -31.69 -37.40
CA GLU A 149 7.50 -32.23 -37.47
C GLU A 149 6.63 -31.64 -36.35
N ASP A 150 7.18 -31.48 -35.14
CA ASP A 150 6.53 -30.81 -34.01
C ASP A 150 6.31 -29.31 -34.27
N LEU A 151 7.13 -28.70 -35.15
CA LEU A 151 6.95 -27.30 -35.55
C LEU A 151 5.70 -27.05 -36.39
N LYS A 152 5.15 -28.06 -37.09
CA LYS A 152 3.91 -27.90 -37.87
C LYS A 152 2.69 -27.78 -36.97
N GLU A 153 2.57 -28.66 -35.98
CA GLU A 153 1.54 -28.54 -34.94
C GLU A 153 1.69 -27.24 -34.15
N PHE A 154 2.94 -26.79 -33.99
CA PHE A 154 3.24 -25.52 -33.36
C PHE A 154 2.79 -24.29 -34.17
N ILE A 155 2.85 -24.32 -35.52
CA ILE A 155 2.28 -23.26 -36.38
C ILE A 155 0.78 -23.13 -36.09
N GLU A 156 0.04 -24.23 -36.15
CA GLU A 156 -1.41 -24.22 -35.95
C GLU A 156 -1.77 -23.76 -34.52
N PHE A 157 -0.98 -24.17 -33.52
CA PHE A 157 -1.07 -23.65 -32.15
C PHE A 157 -0.88 -22.13 -32.09
N ILE A 158 0.17 -21.60 -32.73
CA ILE A 158 0.46 -20.16 -32.74
C ILE A 158 -0.60 -19.36 -33.48
N GLU A 159 -1.07 -19.86 -34.63
CA GLU A 159 -2.16 -19.23 -35.38
C GLU A 159 -3.43 -19.18 -34.54
N PHE A 160 -3.73 -20.24 -33.79
CA PHE A 160 -4.84 -20.25 -32.85
C PHE A 160 -4.67 -19.21 -31.74
N ILE A 161 -3.51 -19.15 -31.07
CA ILE A 161 -3.20 -18.15 -30.03
C ILE A 161 -3.38 -16.71 -30.58
N LYS A 162 -2.85 -16.43 -31.78
CA LYS A 162 -2.96 -15.11 -32.45
C LYS A 162 -4.40 -14.77 -32.80
N THR A 163 -5.14 -15.71 -33.39
CA THR A 163 -6.54 -15.54 -33.78
C THR A 163 -7.42 -15.25 -32.57
N GLU A 164 -7.18 -15.97 -31.49
CA GLU A 164 -7.96 -15.85 -30.25
C GLU A 164 -7.45 -14.76 -29.30
N LYS A 165 -6.38 -14.06 -29.69
CA LYS A 165 -5.73 -12.99 -28.90
C LYS A 165 -5.40 -13.45 -27.48
N LEU A 166 -4.95 -14.69 -27.35
CA LEU A 166 -4.60 -15.27 -26.07
C LEU A 166 -3.20 -14.82 -25.65
N ASP A 167 -3.02 -14.63 -24.35
CA ASP A 167 -1.69 -14.43 -23.80
C ASP A 167 -0.91 -15.75 -23.84
N LEU A 168 0.10 -15.81 -24.71
CA LEU A 168 0.97 -16.99 -24.83
C LEU A 168 1.65 -17.31 -23.50
N SER A 169 1.99 -16.29 -22.69
CA SER A 169 2.66 -16.49 -21.41
C SER A 169 1.81 -17.35 -20.46
N SER A 170 0.49 -17.18 -20.50
CA SER A 170 -0.44 -17.97 -19.70
C SER A 170 -0.42 -19.46 -20.06
N ILE A 171 -0.42 -19.80 -21.35
CA ILE A 171 -0.33 -21.20 -21.80
C ILE A 171 1.05 -21.78 -21.49
N THR A 172 2.11 -21.00 -21.70
CA THR A 172 3.48 -21.44 -21.41
C THR A 172 3.70 -21.70 -19.93
N GLY A 173 3.06 -20.92 -19.04
CA GLY A 173 3.10 -21.12 -17.60
C GLY A 173 2.51 -22.47 -17.18
N MET A 174 1.38 -22.88 -17.77
CA MET A 174 0.80 -24.21 -17.53
C MET A 174 1.69 -25.33 -18.10
N GLN A 175 2.29 -25.10 -19.27
CA GLN A 175 3.01 -26.11 -20.04
C GLN A 175 4.51 -26.14 -19.82
N SER A 176 5.02 -25.40 -18.83
CA SER A 176 6.45 -25.38 -18.50
C SER A 176 7.01 -26.79 -18.31
N GLY A 177 8.02 -27.15 -19.10
CA GLY A 177 8.64 -28.49 -19.14
C GLY A 177 7.77 -29.63 -19.69
N ARG A 178 6.54 -29.35 -20.14
CA ARG A 178 5.58 -30.36 -20.63
C ARG A 178 5.47 -30.45 -22.15
N GLY A 179 6.08 -29.52 -22.87
CA GLY A 179 6.00 -29.42 -24.32
C GLY A 179 4.76 -28.68 -24.79
N ILE A 180 4.55 -28.65 -26.11
CA ILE A 180 3.39 -27.98 -26.71
C ILE A 180 2.14 -28.85 -26.46
N PRO A 181 1.02 -28.27 -25.99
CA PRO A 181 -0.22 -29.02 -25.82
C PRO A 181 -0.79 -29.46 -27.17
N LYS A 182 -1.57 -30.54 -27.17
CA LYS A 182 -2.38 -30.89 -28.34
C LYS A 182 -3.34 -29.75 -28.65
N LEU A 183 -3.48 -29.43 -29.94
CA LEU A 183 -4.25 -28.28 -30.38
C LEU A 183 -5.75 -28.44 -30.11
N GLU A 184 -6.30 -29.64 -30.27
CA GLU A 184 -7.70 -29.96 -30.01
C GLU A 184 -8.04 -29.74 -28.53
N ASP A 185 -7.23 -30.29 -27.62
CA ASP A 185 -7.41 -30.12 -26.17
C ASP A 185 -7.36 -28.64 -25.77
N LEU A 186 -6.48 -27.86 -26.39
CA LEU A 186 -6.38 -26.42 -26.16
C LEU A 186 -7.61 -25.66 -26.67
N LYS A 187 -8.09 -26.01 -27.88
CA LYS A 187 -9.30 -25.40 -28.46
C LYS A 187 -10.50 -25.60 -27.55
N GLU A 188 -10.73 -26.85 -27.11
CA GLU A 188 -11.82 -27.18 -26.18
C GLU A 188 -11.68 -26.42 -24.85
N PHE A 189 -10.46 -26.35 -24.30
CA PHE A 189 -10.20 -25.58 -23.07
C PHE A 189 -10.50 -24.09 -23.22
N ILE A 190 -10.05 -23.45 -24.30
CA ILE A 190 -10.29 -22.02 -24.53
C ILE A 190 -11.76 -21.73 -24.80
N GLU A 191 -12.45 -22.61 -25.54
CA GLU A 191 -13.89 -22.50 -25.74
C GLU A 191 -14.64 -22.59 -24.41
N PHE A 192 -14.25 -23.51 -23.53
CA PHE A 192 -14.78 -23.59 -22.17
C PHE A 192 -14.54 -22.31 -21.37
N ILE A 193 -13.31 -21.78 -21.33
CA ILE A 193 -12.97 -20.54 -20.62
C ILE A 193 -13.84 -19.36 -21.09
N LYS A 194 -14.05 -19.23 -22.41
CA LYS A 194 -14.89 -18.18 -22.99
C LYS A 194 -16.36 -18.34 -22.65
N THR A 195 -16.89 -19.56 -22.79
CA THR A 195 -18.29 -19.89 -22.51
C THR A 195 -18.61 -19.59 -21.05
N GLU A 196 -17.72 -19.99 -20.15
CA GLU A 196 -17.89 -19.79 -18.71
C GLU A 196 -17.52 -18.36 -18.25
N LYS A 197 -16.96 -17.53 -19.15
CA LYS A 197 -16.45 -16.17 -18.92
C LYS A 197 -15.41 -16.10 -17.80
N LEU A 198 -14.46 -17.03 -17.83
CA LEU A 198 -13.40 -17.15 -16.83
C LEU A 198 -12.17 -16.34 -17.25
N ASP A 199 -11.42 -15.87 -16.25
CA ASP A 199 -10.08 -15.35 -16.49
C ASP A 199 -9.09 -16.51 -16.65
N LEU A 200 -8.44 -16.57 -17.82
CA LEU A 200 -7.42 -17.58 -18.14
C LEU A 200 -6.27 -17.56 -17.13
N SER A 201 -5.92 -16.39 -16.58
CA SER A 201 -4.82 -16.26 -15.63
C SER A 201 -5.08 -17.01 -14.32
N SER A 202 -6.35 -17.07 -13.89
CA SER A 202 -6.77 -17.76 -12.66
C SER A 202 -6.58 -19.28 -12.77
N ILE A 203 -6.90 -19.87 -13.92
CA ILE A 203 -6.67 -21.31 -14.16
C ILE A 203 -5.20 -21.60 -14.40
N THR A 204 -4.51 -20.68 -15.10
CA THR A 204 -3.08 -20.78 -15.38
C THR A 204 -2.25 -20.91 -14.11
N GLY A 205 -2.48 -20.04 -13.12
CA GLY A 205 -1.76 -20.11 -11.84
C GLY A 205 -1.96 -21.46 -11.16
N MET A 206 -3.21 -21.91 -11.04
CA MET A 206 -3.53 -23.21 -10.46
C MET A 206 -2.83 -24.37 -11.19
N GLN A 207 -2.74 -24.32 -12.52
CA GLN A 207 -2.14 -25.35 -13.37
C GLN A 207 -0.67 -25.09 -13.74
N ALA A 208 0.03 -24.18 -13.04
CA ALA A 208 1.41 -23.85 -13.36
C ALA A 208 2.30 -25.12 -13.39
N SER A 209 2.96 -25.37 -14.53
CA SER A 209 3.77 -26.57 -14.82
C SER A 209 3.02 -27.91 -14.74
N ARG A 210 1.68 -27.89 -14.80
CA ARG A 210 0.79 -29.07 -14.70
C ARG A 210 0.05 -29.41 -15.98
N GLY A 211 0.25 -28.65 -17.05
CA GLY A 211 -0.38 -28.84 -18.34
C GLY A 211 -1.83 -28.35 -18.35
N LEU A 212 -2.55 -28.64 -19.44
CA LEU A 212 -3.97 -28.33 -19.51
C LEU A 212 -4.74 -29.16 -18.47
N PRO A 213 -5.76 -28.58 -17.82
CA PRO A 213 -6.62 -29.30 -16.89
C PRO A 213 -7.46 -30.37 -17.61
N ASP A 214 -7.87 -31.41 -16.87
CA ASP A 214 -8.97 -32.26 -17.31
C ASP A 214 -10.27 -31.43 -17.36
N LEU A 215 -10.91 -31.35 -18.53
CA LEU A 215 -12.08 -30.49 -18.72
C LEU A 215 -13.28 -30.94 -17.89
N LYS A 216 -13.49 -32.24 -17.69
CA LYS A 216 -14.62 -32.74 -16.89
C LYS A 216 -14.44 -32.41 -15.41
N GLU A 217 -13.20 -32.48 -14.93
CA GLU A 217 -12.87 -32.06 -13.57
C GLU A 217 -13.03 -30.54 -13.39
N LEU A 218 -12.57 -29.76 -14.37
CA LEU A 218 -12.68 -28.31 -14.37
C LEU A 218 -14.13 -27.84 -14.41
N GLU A 219 -14.96 -28.43 -15.28
CA GLU A 219 -16.40 -28.16 -15.39
C GLU A 219 -17.10 -28.30 -14.02
N LYS A 220 -16.92 -29.45 -13.36
CA LYS A 220 -17.50 -29.72 -12.04
C LYS A 220 -17.01 -28.74 -10.98
N PHE A 221 -15.73 -28.38 -11.02
CA PHE A 221 -15.15 -27.40 -10.12
C PHE A 221 -15.78 -26.01 -10.32
N ILE A 222 -15.85 -25.53 -11.56
CA ILE A 222 -16.42 -24.21 -11.88
C ILE A 222 -17.91 -24.15 -11.54
N GLU A 223 -18.67 -25.21 -11.84
CA GLU A 223 -20.08 -25.33 -11.46
C GLU A 223 -20.25 -25.20 -9.94
N PHE A 224 -19.39 -25.87 -9.16
CA PHE A 224 -19.41 -25.77 -7.71
C PHE A 224 -19.10 -24.35 -7.21
N ILE A 225 -18.04 -23.70 -7.74
CA ILE A 225 -17.68 -22.31 -7.40
C ILE A 225 -18.86 -21.36 -7.66
N LYS A 226 -19.49 -21.45 -8.84
CA LYS A 226 -20.66 -20.63 -9.22
C LYS A 226 -21.85 -20.87 -8.31
N THR A 227 -22.19 -22.14 -8.07
CA THR A 227 -23.33 -22.53 -7.22
C THR A 227 -23.17 -22.02 -5.79
N LYS A 228 -21.96 -22.09 -5.24
CA LYS A 228 -21.67 -21.65 -3.88
C LYS A 228 -21.33 -20.14 -3.78
N LYS A 229 -21.30 -19.42 -4.92
CA LYS A 229 -20.94 -18.01 -5.07
C LYS A 229 -19.57 -17.69 -4.44
N LEU A 230 -18.59 -18.54 -4.69
CA LEU A 230 -17.24 -18.39 -4.16
C LEU A 230 -16.40 -17.52 -5.10
N ASP A 231 -15.45 -16.79 -4.53
CA ASP A 231 -14.43 -16.11 -5.31
C ASP A 231 -13.43 -17.14 -5.87
N LEU A 232 -13.37 -17.24 -7.19
CA LEU A 232 -12.47 -18.14 -7.90
C LEU A 232 -11.00 -17.81 -7.63
N SER A 233 -10.66 -16.53 -7.48
CA SER A 233 -9.28 -16.08 -7.28
C SER A 233 -8.71 -16.56 -5.93
N SER A 234 -9.54 -16.55 -4.88
CA SER A 234 -9.21 -17.09 -3.57
C SER A 234 -8.84 -18.59 -3.63
N ILE A 235 -9.64 -19.41 -4.32
CA ILE A 235 -9.38 -20.86 -4.41
C ILE A 235 -8.18 -21.17 -5.33
N THR A 236 -8.11 -20.51 -6.48
CA THR A 236 -7.01 -20.70 -7.44
C THR A 236 -5.67 -20.23 -6.87
N GLY A 237 -5.64 -19.15 -6.09
CA GLY A 237 -4.45 -18.70 -5.36
C GLY A 237 -3.95 -19.72 -4.34
N MET A 238 -4.85 -20.33 -3.56
CA MET A 238 -4.51 -21.42 -2.64
C MET A 238 -3.93 -22.64 -3.38
N HIS A 239 -4.40 -22.91 -4.60
CA HIS A 239 -3.98 -24.03 -5.44
C HIS A 239 -2.93 -23.70 -6.50
N ASN A 240 -2.25 -22.56 -6.40
CA ASN A 240 -1.19 -22.18 -7.33
C ASN A 240 -0.14 -23.31 -7.49
N GLY A 241 0.06 -23.79 -8.72
CA GLY A 241 0.93 -24.92 -9.08
C GLY A 241 0.52 -26.29 -8.56
N ARG A 242 -0.70 -26.47 -8.01
CA ARG A 242 -1.19 -27.75 -7.47
C ARG A 242 -2.24 -28.45 -8.33
N GLY A 243 -2.82 -27.75 -9.29
CA GLY A 243 -3.92 -28.25 -10.12
C GLY A 243 -5.27 -28.13 -9.41
N ILE A 244 -6.32 -28.59 -10.09
CA ILE A 244 -7.69 -28.53 -9.60
C ILE A 244 -7.78 -29.28 -8.26
N PRO A 245 -8.39 -28.66 -7.21
CA PRO A 245 -8.64 -29.37 -5.96
C PRO A 245 -9.58 -30.54 -6.17
N LYS A 246 -9.37 -31.63 -5.41
CA LYS A 246 -10.39 -32.68 -5.28
C LYS A 246 -11.69 -32.06 -4.78
N LEU A 247 -12.78 -32.37 -5.47
CA LEU A 247 -14.06 -31.71 -5.25
C LEU A 247 -14.66 -32.03 -3.88
N GLU A 248 -14.45 -33.25 -3.39
CA GLU A 248 -14.89 -33.70 -2.07
C GLU A 248 -14.20 -32.91 -0.95
N ASP A 249 -12.87 -32.83 -1.00
CA ASP A 249 -12.07 -32.06 -0.04
C ASP A 249 -12.48 -30.57 -0.03
N LEU A 250 -12.72 -29.99 -1.21
CA LEU A 250 -13.17 -28.60 -1.35
C LEU A 250 -14.57 -28.38 -0.77
N LYS A 251 -15.49 -29.33 -0.98
CA LYS A 251 -16.84 -29.26 -0.42
C LYS A 251 -16.79 -29.24 1.10
N GLU A 252 -16.06 -30.16 1.71
CA GLU A 252 -15.93 -30.25 3.17
C GLU A 252 -15.28 -28.99 3.76
N PHE A 253 -14.23 -28.48 3.11
CA PHE A 253 -13.57 -27.24 3.50
C PHE A 253 -14.54 -26.04 3.47
N ILE A 254 -15.28 -25.86 2.38
CA ILE A 254 -16.22 -24.73 2.24
C ILE A 254 -17.41 -24.85 3.21
N GLU A 255 -17.91 -26.07 3.45
CA GLU A 255 -18.94 -26.34 4.45
C GLU A 255 -18.49 -25.89 5.84
N PHE A 256 -17.24 -26.23 6.21
CA PHE A 256 -16.63 -25.83 7.47
C PHE A 256 -16.47 -24.30 7.57
N ILE A 257 -15.88 -23.64 6.57
CA ILE A 257 -15.73 -22.17 6.55
C ILE A 257 -17.08 -21.46 6.75
N LYS A 258 -18.14 -21.94 6.09
CA LYS A 258 -19.50 -21.38 6.21
C LYS A 258 -20.11 -21.61 7.59
N THR A 259 -19.98 -22.82 8.12
CA THR A 259 -20.50 -23.19 9.45
C THR A 259 -19.87 -22.34 10.54
N GLU A 260 -18.55 -22.17 10.46
CA GLU A 260 -17.77 -21.39 11.42
C GLU A 260 -17.84 -19.87 11.18
N LYS A 261 -18.49 -19.42 10.09
CA LYS A 261 -18.61 -18.02 9.64
C LYS A 261 -17.26 -17.33 9.47
N LEU A 262 -16.28 -18.05 8.92
CA LEU A 262 -14.93 -17.54 8.71
C LEU A 262 -14.84 -16.76 7.40
N ASP A 263 -13.96 -15.77 7.36
CA ASP A 263 -13.58 -15.16 6.10
C ASP A 263 -12.73 -16.14 5.29
N LEU A 264 -13.26 -16.53 4.12
CA LEU A 264 -12.57 -17.43 3.20
C LEU A 264 -11.22 -16.86 2.77
N SER A 265 -11.14 -15.55 2.52
CA SER A 265 -9.94 -14.91 1.99
C SER A 265 -8.76 -14.95 2.96
N SER A 266 -9.05 -14.82 4.26
CA SER A 266 -8.08 -14.98 5.34
C SER A 266 -7.44 -16.38 5.34
N ILE A 267 -8.26 -17.44 5.22
CA ILE A 267 -7.76 -18.83 5.23
C ILE A 267 -7.04 -19.17 3.92
N THR A 268 -7.61 -18.78 2.76
CA THR A 268 -6.97 -19.04 1.46
C THR A 268 -5.68 -18.23 1.28
N GLY A 269 -5.59 -17.03 1.83
CA GLY A 269 -4.37 -16.22 1.83
C GLY A 269 -3.25 -16.88 2.62
N MET A 270 -3.55 -17.37 3.83
CA MET A 270 -2.61 -18.18 4.63
C MET A 270 -2.14 -19.43 3.87
N GLN A 271 -3.02 -20.05 3.08
CA GLN A 271 -2.76 -21.26 2.31
C GLN A 271 -2.35 -21.01 0.84
N SER A 272 -1.98 -19.77 0.49
CA SER A 272 -1.54 -19.43 -0.87
C SER A 272 -0.44 -20.37 -1.34
N GLY A 273 -0.67 -21.04 -2.49
CA GLY A 273 0.23 -22.05 -3.02
C GLY A 273 0.54 -23.18 -2.03
N ARG A 274 -0.43 -23.60 -1.20
CA ARG A 274 -0.33 -24.74 -0.25
C ARG A 274 -1.46 -25.78 -0.39
N GLY A 275 -2.53 -25.43 -1.09
CA GLY A 275 -3.71 -26.27 -1.25
C GLY A 275 -4.63 -26.23 -0.03
N ILE A 276 -5.74 -26.98 -0.10
CA ILE A 276 -6.66 -27.16 1.02
C ILE A 276 -5.89 -27.75 2.22
N PRO A 277 -5.97 -27.13 3.41
CA PRO A 277 -5.36 -27.69 4.62
C PRO A 277 -6.06 -28.98 5.05
N LYS A 278 -5.37 -29.79 5.85
CA LYS A 278 -6.05 -30.88 6.57
C LYS A 278 -7.14 -30.29 7.45
N LEU A 279 -8.34 -30.88 7.39
CA LEU A 279 -9.52 -30.31 8.02
C LEU A 279 -9.44 -30.39 9.56
N GLU A 280 -8.80 -31.44 10.08
CA GLU A 280 -8.54 -31.64 11.52
C GLU A 280 -7.64 -30.52 12.06
N ASP A 281 -6.48 -30.29 11.43
CA ASP A 281 -5.54 -29.22 11.82
C ASP A 281 -6.22 -27.83 11.78
N LEU A 282 -7.07 -27.59 10.78
CA LEU A 282 -7.81 -26.33 10.67
C LEU A 282 -8.86 -26.18 11.77
N LYS A 283 -9.59 -27.24 12.12
CA LYS A 283 -10.57 -27.24 13.21
C LYS A 283 -9.91 -26.90 14.54
N GLU A 284 -8.82 -27.57 14.88
CA GLU A 284 -8.08 -27.33 16.12
C GLU A 284 -7.53 -25.90 16.18
N PHE A 285 -6.99 -25.39 15.07
CA PHE A 285 -6.54 -24.01 14.96
C PHE A 285 -7.68 -23.01 15.21
N ILE A 286 -8.83 -23.17 14.56
CA ILE A 286 -9.97 -22.25 14.72
C ILE A 286 -10.57 -22.31 16.12
N GLU A 287 -10.66 -23.50 16.71
CA GLU A 287 -11.11 -23.68 18.10
C GLU A 287 -10.19 -22.93 19.08
N PHE A 288 -8.87 -23.02 18.88
CA PHE A 288 -7.90 -22.27 19.67
C PHE A 288 -8.06 -20.75 19.51
N ILE A 289 -8.15 -20.24 18.27
CA ILE A 289 -8.37 -18.80 18.00
C ILE A 289 -9.63 -18.28 18.72
N LYS A 290 -10.73 -19.05 18.70
CA LYS A 290 -11.99 -18.69 19.36
C LYS A 290 -11.88 -18.71 20.88
N THR A 291 -11.28 -19.76 21.43
CA THR A 291 -11.09 -19.92 22.88
C THR A 291 -10.27 -18.76 23.45
N GLU A 292 -9.21 -18.39 22.73
CA GLU A 292 -8.32 -17.31 23.10
C GLU A 292 -8.83 -15.91 22.72
N LYS A 293 -9.98 -15.82 22.03
CA LYS A 293 -10.59 -14.59 21.51
C LYS A 293 -9.62 -13.75 20.67
N LEU A 294 -8.82 -14.42 19.85
CA LEU A 294 -7.83 -13.78 19.00
C LEU A 294 -8.48 -13.30 17.71
N ASP A 295 -7.94 -12.21 17.15
CA ASP A 295 -8.28 -11.80 15.80
C ASP A 295 -7.64 -12.77 14.79
N LEU A 296 -8.49 -13.48 14.05
CA LEU A 296 -8.07 -14.41 13.01
C LEU A 296 -7.25 -13.70 11.92
N SER A 297 -7.58 -12.45 11.60
CA SER A 297 -6.90 -11.70 10.53
C SER A 297 -5.45 -11.39 10.89
N SER A 298 -5.17 -11.10 12.17
CA SER A 298 -3.83 -10.90 12.70
C SER A 298 -2.94 -12.14 12.54
N ILE A 299 -3.47 -13.34 12.86
CA ILE A 299 -2.71 -14.59 12.76
C ILE A 299 -2.55 -15.04 11.30
N THR A 300 -3.62 -14.98 10.51
CA THR A 300 -3.59 -15.36 9.08
C THR A 300 -2.72 -14.41 8.26
N GLY A 301 -2.70 -13.11 8.56
CA GLY A 301 -1.82 -12.13 7.93
C GLY A 301 -0.34 -12.41 8.16
N MET A 302 0.05 -12.79 9.38
CA MET A 302 1.40 -13.25 9.69
C MET A 302 1.76 -14.53 8.92
N GLN A 303 0.79 -15.41 8.70
CA GLN A 303 0.97 -16.71 8.07
C GLN A 303 0.64 -16.75 6.57
N SER A 304 0.49 -15.60 5.91
CA SER A 304 0.24 -15.51 4.47
C SER A 304 1.25 -16.36 3.66
N GLY A 305 0.76 -17.31 2.86
CA GLY A 305 1.56 -18.29 2.10
C GLY A 305 2.35 -19.32 2.94
N ARG A 306 2.17 -19.34 4.26
CA ARG A 306 2.92 -20.18 5.21
C ARG A 306 2.08 -21.28 5.86
N GLY A 307 0.79 -21.34 5.56
CA GLY A 307 -0.13 -22.36 6.04
C GLY A 307 -0.45 -22.23 7.52
N ILE A 308 -1.23 -23.18 8.04
CA ILE A 308 -1.57 -23.24 9.46
C ILE A 308 -0.27 -23.44 10.27
N PRO A 309 0.02 -22.58 11.27
CA PRO A 309 1.16 -22.77 12.14
C PRO A 309 0.99 -24.03 12.99
N LYS A 310 2.10 -24.61 13.46
CA LYS A 310 2.02 -25.63 14.50
C LYS A 310 1.32 -25.05 15.73
N LEU A 311 0.39 -25.81 16.27
CA LEU A 311 -0.49 -25.33 17.33
C LEU A 311 0.27 -25.09 18.63
N GLU A 312 1.28 -25.91 18.93
CA GLU A 312 2.16 -25.78 20.10
C GLU A 312 2.94 -24.46 20.03
N ASP A 313 3.61 -24.17 18.91
CA ASP A 313 4.37 -22.95 18.70
C ASP A 313 3.47 -21.69 18.82
N LEU A 314 2.23 -21.78 18.31
CA LEU A 314 1.26 -20.69 18.42
C LEU A 314 0.80 -20.48 19.88
N LYS A 315 0.57 -21.56 20.63
CA LYS A 315 0.19 -21.49 22.05
C LYS A 315 1.28 -20.80 22.87
N GLU A 316 2.53 -21.21 22.71
CA GLU A 316 3.68 -20.60 23.38
C GLU A 316 3.80 -19.12 23.05
N PHE A 317 3.63 -18.74 21.77
CA PHE A 317 3.64 -17.35 21.35
C PHE A 317 2.53 -16.52 22.01
N ILE A 318 1.30 -17.01 22.02
CA ILE A 318 0.17 -16.27 22.62
C ILE A 318 0.31 -16.15 24.14
N GLU A 319 0.83 -17.18 24.81
CA GLU A 319 1.14 -17.13 26.24
C GLU A 319 2.21 -16.07 26.55
N PHE A 320 3.26 -16.00 25.72
CA PHE A 320 4.28 -14.96 25.82
C PHE A 320 3.68 -13.54 25.67
N ILE A 321 2.87 -13.31 24.62
CA ILE A 321 2.21 -12.00 24.39
C ILE A 321 1.38 -11.56 25.61
N LYS A 322 0.62 -12.49 26.20
CA LYS A 322 -0.19 -12.22 27.39
C LYS A 322 0.65 -11.92 28.63
N THR A 323 1.68 -12.72 28.88
CA THR A 323 2.57 -12.58 30.02
C THR A 323 3.28 -11.23 30.00
N GLU A 324 3.77 -10.85 28.83
CA GLU A 324 4.47 -9.58 28.63
C GLU A 324 3.53 -8.37 28.48
N LYS A 325 2.20 -8.60 28.44
CA LYS A 325 1.12 -7.62 28.23
C LYS A 325 1.30 -6.80 26.96
N LEU A 326 1.65 -7.48 25.87
CA LEU A 326 1.90 -6.87 24.58
C LEU A 326 0.61 -6.79 23.77
N ASP A 327 0.52 -5.77 22.92
CA ASP A 327 -0.48 -5.75 21.87
C ASP A 327 -0.11 -6.75 20.77
N LEU A 328 -1.00 -7.73 20.53
CA LEU A 328 -0.81 -8.74 19.49
C LEU A 328 -0.70 -8.10 18.10
N SER A 329 -1.45 -7.03 17.84
CA SER A 329 -1.47 -6.37 16.52
C SER A 329 -0.11 -5.75 16.18
N SER A 330 0.59 -5.25 17.19
CA SER A 330 1.94 -4.72 17.07
C SER A 330 2.95 -5.77 16.59
N ILE A 331 2.92 -6.98 17.18
CA ILE A 331 3.86 -8.05 16.81
C ILE A 331 3.48 -8.72 15.48
N THR A 332 2.18 -9.00 15.28
CA THR A 332 1.68 -9.59 14.03
C THR A 332 1.87 -8.65 12.84
N GLY A 333 1.74 -7.33 13.03
CA GLY A 333 2.06 -6.33 12.03
C GLY A 333 3.52 -6.38 11.57
N MET A 334 4.48 -6.55 12.49
CA MET A 334 5.89 -6.75 12.12
C MET A 334 6.11 -8.06 11.36
N GLN A 335 5.36 -9.11 11.70
CA GLN A 335 5.52 -10.46 11.16
C GLN A 335 4.61 -10.77 9.97
N THR A 336 3.99 -9.78 9.35
CA THR A 336 3.12 -9.99 8.18
C THR A 336 3.84 -10.79 7.09
N SER A 337 3.27 -11.93 6.67
CA SER A 337 3.85 -12.91 5.73
C SER A 337 5.19 -13.56 6.15
N ARG A 338 5.60 -13.42 7.42
CA ARG A 338 6.88 -13.92 7.95
C ARG A 338 6.73 -15.10 8.91
N GLY A 339 5.50 -15.46 9.29
CA GLY A 339 5.21 -16.55 10.22
C GLY A 339 5.49 -16.17 11.67
N LEU A 340 5.38 -17.15 12.56
CA LEU A 340 5.66 -16.95 13.99
C LEU A 340 7.12 -16.50 14.19
N PRO A 341 7.38 -15.49 15.05
CA PRO A 341 8.73 -15.07 15.39
C PRO A 341 9.46 -16.16 16.20
N ASP A 342 10.80 -16.14 16.15
CA ASP A 342 11.59 -16.85 17.15
C ASP A 342 11.37 -16.21 18.53
N LEU A 343 10.90 -17.01 19.49
CA LEU A 343 10.53 -16.51 20.82
C LEU A 343 11.73 -15.95 21.60
N LYS A 344 12.93 -16.54 21.44
CA LYS A 344 14.14 -16.06 22.13
C LYS A 344 14.59 -14.71 21.57
N GLU A 345 14.46 -14.51 20.27
CA GLU A 345 14.72 -13.22 19.63
C GLU A 345 13.71 -12.17 20.08
N LEU A 346 12.42 -12.52 20.11
CA LEU A 346 11.35 -11.65 20.55
C LEU A 346 11.51 -11.24 22.02
N GLU A 347 11.82 -12.19 22.90
CA GLU A 347 12.10 -11.94 24.33
C GLU A 347 13.21 -10.90 24.53
N LYS A 348 14.34 -11.06 23.81
CA LYS A 348 15.46 -10.12 23.89
C LYS A 348 15.06 -8.73 23.41
N PHE A 349 14.31 -8.66 22.31
CA PHE A 349 13.81 -7.40 21.76
C PHE A 349 12.87 -6.69 22.73
N ILE A 350 11.86 -7.37 23.27
CA ILE A 350 10.89 -6.79 24.21
C ILE A 350 11.58 -6.32 25.49
N LYS A 351 12.50 -7.13 26.04
CA LYS A 351 13.29 -6.73 27.20
C LYS A 351 14.09 -5.46 26.94
N PHE A 352 14.69 -5.33 25.76
CA PHE A 352 15.40 -4.12 25.37
C PHE A 352 14.47 -2.90 25.29
N ILE A 353 13.34 -3.00 24.56
CA ILE A 353 12.35 -1.91 24.42
C ILE A 353 11.87 -1.39 25.79
N LYS A 354 11.54 -2.31 26.70
CA LYS A 354 11.14 -1.97 28.08
C LYS A 354 12.26 -1.27 28.85
N THR A 355 13.51 -1.67 28.66
CA THR A 355 14.68 -1.07 29.34
C THR A 355 14.95 0.35 28.84
N VAL A 356 14.73 0.63 27.56
CA VAL A 356 14.96 1.97 26.99
C VAL A 356 13.77 2.91 27.10
N GLU A 357 12.64 2.45 27.66
CA GLU A 357 11.39 3.18 27.87
C GLU A 357 10.82 3.79 26.57
N ILE A 358 10.84 3.02 25.49
CA ILE A 358 10.30 3.43 24.19
C ILE A 358 8.97 2.74 23.96
N ASP A 359 8.01 3.46 23.37
CA ASP A 359 6.76 2.87 22.93
C ASP A 359 7.04 1.86 21.81
N LEU A 360 6.61 0.61 22.03
CA LEU A 360 6.73 -0.48 21.08
C LEU A 360 6.10 -0.12 19.73
N SER A 361 5.02 0.66 19.71
CA SER A 361 4.32 1.09 18.49
C SER A 361 5.23 1.88 17.52
N SER A 362 6.19 2.62 18.07
CA SER A 362 7.16 3.41 17.30
C SER A 362 8.10 2.50 16.49
N ILE A 363 8.49 1.36 17.05
CA ILE A 363 9.37 0.40 16.36
C ILE A 363 8.56 -0.51 15.45
N THR A 364 7.37 -0.95 15.87
CA THR A 364 6.54 -1.86 15.08
C THR A 364 6.05 -1.20 13.79
N GLY A 365 5.73 0.09 13.82
CA GLY A 365 5.41 0.88 12.62
C GLY A 365 6.54 0.82 11.59
N MET A 366 7.78 1.10 12.00
CA MET A 366 8.93 0.99 11.08
C MET A 366 9.11 -0.43 10.54
N GLN A 367 8.85 -1.44 11.36
CA GLN A 367 9.13 -2.84 11.07
C GLN A 367 7.94 -3.62 10.48
N SER A 368 6.87 -2.93 10.08
CA SER A 368 5.72 -3.57 9.44
C SER A 368 6.15 -4.45 8.26
N GLY A 369 5.81 -5.74 8.32
CA GLY A 369 6.19 -6.77 7.34
C GLY A 369 7.68 -7.12 7.23
N ARG A 370 8.55 -6.59 8.12
CA ARG A 370 10.01 -6.83 8.09
C ARG A 370 10.53 -7.78 9.16
N GLY A 371 9.74 -8.09 10.17
CA GLY A 371 10.09 -8.95 11.29
C GLY A 371 10.78 -8.18 12.41
N ILE A 372 11.33 -8.92 13.38
CA ILE A 372 12.07 -8.34 14.50
C ILE A 372 13.37 -7.71 13.98
N PRO A 373 13.68 -6.45 14.33
CA PRO A 373 14.95 -5.84 13.94
C PRO A 373 16.12 -6.53 14.63
N LYS A 374 17.28 -6.52 13.98
CA LYS A 374 18.54 -6.87 14.65
C LYS A 374 18.74 -5.96 15.86
N LEU A 375 19.08 -6.58 16.99
CA LEU A 375 19.13 -5.89 18.27
C LEU A 375 20.27 -4.87 18.33
N GLU A 376 21.40 -5.16 17.68
CA GLU A 376 22.56 -4.29 17.58
C GLU A 376 22.21 -3.00 16.82
N ASP A 377 21.64 -3.11 15.62
CA ASP A 377 21.24 -1.96 14.80
C ASP A 377 20.21 -1.07 15.54
N LEU A 378 19.26 -1.69 16.25
CA LEU A 378 18.27 -0.97 17.04
C LEU A 378 18.88 -0.23 18.23
N LYS A 379 19.85 -0.84 18.93
CA LYS A 379 20.55 -0.20 20.05
C LYS A 379 21.24 1.08 19.61
N GLU A 380 22.04 1.00 18.55
CA GLU A 380 22.78 2.15 18.03
C GLU A 380 21.83 3.26 17.53
N PHE A 381 20.75 2.88 16.84
CA PHE A 381 19.71 3.81 16.42
C PHE A 381 19.08 4.56 17.60
N ILE A 382 18.65 3.85 18.64
CA ILE A 382 18.02 4.47 19.82
C ILE A 382 18.99 5.36 20.59
N GLU A 383 20.24 4.92 20.74
CA GLU A 383 21.28 5.72 21.39
C GLU A 383 21.52 7.03 20.64
N PHE A 384 21.55 6.99 19.31
CA PHE A 384 21.66 8.17 18.46
C PHE A 384 20.46 9.12 18.62
N ILE A 385 19.22 8.61 18.53
CA ILE A 385 18.00 9.42 18.73
C ILE A 385 18.02 10.15 20.08
N LYS A 386 18.42 9.45 21.15
CA LYS A 386 18.51 10.03 22.51
C LYS A 386 19.61 11.08 22.61
N THR A 387 20.78 10.81 22.05
CA THR A 387 21.93 11.74 22.05
C THR A 387 21.60 13.03 21.33
N GLU A 388 20.96 12.91 20.18
CA GLU A 388 20.58 14.04 19.33
C GLU A 388 19.29 14.74 19.78
N LYS A 389 18.61 14.21 20.81
CA LYS A 389 17.31 14.69 21.33
C LYS A 389 16.25 14.81 20.23
N LEU A 390 16.24 13.85 19.32
CA LEU A 390 15.30 13.82 18.21
C LEU A 390 13.96 13.25 18.67
N ASP A 391 12.88 13.79 18.11
CA ASP A 391 11.57 13.16 18.24
C ASP A 391 11.56 11.86 17.42
N LEU A 392 11.47 10.73 18.13
CA LEU A 392 11.41 9.42 17.50
C LEU A 392 10.23 9.33 16.52
N SER A 393 9.10 9.97 16.81
CA SER A 393 7.89 9.91 15.97
C SER A 393 8.12 10.49 14.57
N SER A 394 8.99 11.50 14.48
CA SER A 394 9.38 12.12 13.22
C SER A 394 10.16 11.15 12.31
N ILE A 395 11.06 10.35 12.90
CA ILE A 395 11.85 9.36 12.14
C ILE A 395 11.00 8.12 11.82
N THR A 396 10.21 7.64 12.78
CA THR A 396 9.35 6.46 12.58
C THR A 396 8.29 6.72 11.52
N GLY A 397 7.73 7.94 11.45
CA GLY A 397 6.81 8.34 10.41
C GLY A 397 7.40 8.25 9.00
N MET A 398 8.66 8.68 8.80
CA MET A 398 9.37 8.51 7.53
C MET A 398 9.63 7.04 7.18
N HIS A 399 9.95 6.25 8.20
CA HIS A 399 10.38 4.86 8.06
C HIS A 399 9.28 3.82 8.26
N ASN A 400 8.02 4.24 8.33
CA ASN A 400 6.89 3.33 8.47
C ASN A 400 6.88 2.28 7.34
N GLY A 401 6.94 1.00 7.72
CA GLY A 401 7.10 -0.12 6.79
C GLY A 401 8.35 -0.03 5.93
N ARG A 402 9.45 0.57 6.41
CA ARG A 402 10.77 0.66 5.74
C ARG A 402 11.95 0.10 6.54
N GLY A 403 11.71 -0.27 7.80
CA GLY A 403 12.73 -0.77 8.73
C GLY A 403 13.54 0.37 9.32
N ILE A 404 14.38 0.04 10.30
CA ILE A 404 15.29 1.01 10.93
C ILE A 404 16.23 1.58 9.84
N PRO A 405 16.39 2.92 9.75
CA PRO A 405 17.33 3.53 8.81
C PRO A 405 18.76 3.05 9.05
N LYS A 406 19.59 3.05 8.00
CA LYS A 406 21.03 2.95 8.18
C LYS A 406 21.51 4.15 8.99
N LEU A 407 22.37 3.89 9.98
CA LEU A 407 22.75 4.90 10.96
C LEU A 407 23.60 6.01 10.35
N GLU A 408 24.49 5.66 9.41
CA GLU A 408 25.34 6.60 8.69
C GLU A 408 24.50 7.61 7.89
N ASP A 409 23.56 7.11 7.08
CA ASP A 409 22.67 7.95 6.27
C ASP A 409 21.81 8.87 7.15
N LEU A 410 21.33 8.37 8.30
CA LEU A 410 20.55 9.16 9.25
C LEU A 410 21.41 10.27 9.90
N LYS A 411 22.65 9.97 10.26
CA LYS A 411 23.59 10.96 10.83
C LYS A 411 23.83 12.11 9.86
N GLU A 412 24.15 11.80 8.62
CA GLU A 412 24.36 12.80 7.56
C GLU A 412 23.11 13.65 7.34
N PHE A 413 21.93 13.03 7.30
CA PHE A 413 20.66 13.74 7.18
C PHE A 413 20.41 14.71 8.34
N ILE A 414 20.58 14.27 9.59
CA ILE A 414 20.34 15.13 10.76
C ILE A 414 21.37 16.27 10.83
N GLU A 415 22.62 16.01 10.46
CA GLU A 415 23.65 17.05 10.37
C GLU A 415 23.29 18.11 9.31
N PHE A 416 22.80 17.68 8.15
CA PHE A 416 22.29 18.58 7.12
C PHE A 416 21.12 19.44 7.62
N ILE A 417 20.09 18.84 8.24
CA ILE A 417 18.93 19.56 8.80
C ILE A 417 19.37 20.64 9.79
N LYS A 418 20.34 20.33 10.67
CA LYS A 418 20.88 21.28 11.65
C LYS A 418 21.66 22.41 11.01
N THR A 419 22.55 22.09 10.07
CA THR A 419 23.39 23.06 9.36
C THR A 419 22.54 24.07 8.62
N GLU A 420 21.51 23.58 7.93
CA GLU A 420 20.58 24.39 7.15
C GLU A 420 19.50 25.06 8.01
N LYS A 421 19.44 24.78 9.32
CA LYS A 421 18.45 25.27 10.31
C LYS A 421 17.01 24.98 9.88
N LEU A 422 16.78 23.79 9.35
CA LEU A 422 15.48 23.36 8.86
C LEU A 422 14.65 22.77 10.00
N ASP A 423 13.35 22.94 9.92
CA ASP A 423 12.43 22.19 10.76
C ASP A 423 12.36 20.74 10.27
N LEU A 424 12.79 19.82 11.14
CA LEU A 424 12.77 18.39 10.88
C LEU A 424 11.35 17.90 10.50
N SER A 425 10.31 18.45 11.14
CA SER A 425 8.91 18.03 10.92
C SER A 425 8.43 18.35 9.51
N SER A 426 8.94 19.44 8.92
CA SER A 426 8.63 19.84 7.55
C SER A 426 9.17 18.84 6.53
N ILE A 427 10.37 18.29 6.75
CA ILE A 427 10.97 17.30 5.84
C ILE A 427 10.39 15.91 6.09
N THR A 428 10.19 15.54 7.36
CA THR A 428 9.65 14.21 7.70
C THR A 428 8.21 14.04 7.24
N GLY A 429 7.38 15.09 7.32
CA GLY A 429 6.01 15.07 6.82
C GLY A 429 5.93 14.85 5.31
N MET A 430 6.82 15.46 4.54
CA MET A 430 6.93 15.23 3.09
C MET A 430 7.40 13.80 2.77
N GLN A 431 8.24 13.21 3.62
CA GLN A 431 8.84 11.88 3.43
C GLN A 431 8.13 10.75 4.21
N ALA A 432 6.91 10.97 4.70
CA ALA A 432 6.17 9.97 5.45
C ALA A 432 6.04 8.65 4.67
N SER A 433 6.46 7.54 5.31
CA SER A 433 6.57 6.20 4.73
C SER A 433 7.47 6.06 3.49
N ARG A 434 8.34 7.04 3.19
CA ARG A 434 9.25 7.03 2.01
C ARG A 434 10.72 6.81 2.37
N GLY A 435 11.07 6.92 3.65
CA GLY A 435 12.43 6.80 4.15
C GLY A 435 13.20 8.11 4.06
N LEU A 436 14.51 8.07 4.31
CA LEU A 436 15.39 9.22 4.13
C LEU A 436 15.42 9.68 2.66
N PRO A 437 15.34 10.99 2.39
CA PRO A 437 15.55 11.53 1.04
C PRO A 437 17.00 11.34 0.59
N ASP A 438 17.22 11.32 -0.73
CA ASP A 438 18.57 11.53 -1.26
C ASP A 438 19.08 12.93 -0.86
N LEU A 439 20.25 12.98 -0.22
CA LEU A 439 20.78 14.24 0.32
C LEU A 439 21.11 15.26 -0.76
N LYS A 440 21.61 14.82 -1.94
CA LYS A 440 21.94 15.73 -3.04
C LYS A 440 20.68 16.33 -3.66
N GLU A 441 19.61 15.56 -3.74
CA GLU A 441 18.32 16.09 -4.20
C GLU A 441 17.71 17.05 -3.17
N LEU A 442 17.81 16.72 -1.88
CA LEU A 442 17.33 17.60 -0.80
C LEU A 442 18.10 18.93 -0.77
N GLU A 443 19.43 18.89 -0.89
CA GLU A 443 20.30 20.07 -0.99
C GLU A 443 19.83 21.02 -2.09
N LYS A 444 19.66 20.50 -3.31
CA LYS A 444 19.18 21.29 -4.46
C LYS A 444 17.80 21.87 -4.22
N PHE A 445 16.90 21.11 -3.59
CA PHE A 445 15.56 21.59 -3.25
C PHE A 445 15.61 22.75 -2.25
N ILE A 446 16.40 22.62 -1.18
CA ILE A 446 16.53 23.67 -0.17
C ILE A 446 17.19 24.93 -0.75
N GLU A 447 18.22 24.77 -1.60
CA GLU A 447 18.82 25.88 -2.33
C GLU A 447 17.81 26.58 -3.24
N PHE A 448 16.97 25.82 -3.94
CA PHE A 448 15.88 26.36 -4.77
C PHE A 448 14.88 27.17 -3.94
N ILE A 449 14.40 26.63 -2.82
CA ILE A 449 13.47 27.31 -1.89
C ILE A 449 14.06 28.64 -1.41
N LYS A 450 15.33 28.64 -0.98
CA LYS A 450 16.04 29.84 -0.51
C LYS A 450 16.20 30.88 -1.63
N THR A 451 16.65 30.45 -2.81
CA THR A 451 16.88 31.33 -3.96
C THR A 451 15.60 32.01 -4.42
N LYS A 452 14.50 31.26 -4.48
CA LYS A 452 13.19 31.78 -4.91
C LYS A 452 12.42 32.47 -3.78
N LYS A 453 12.97 32.52 -2.54
CA LYS A 453 12.37 33.08 -1.32
C LYS A 453 10.99 32.51 -1.01
N LEU A 454 10.87 31.19 -1.10
CA LEU A 454 9.62 30.48 -0.87
C LEU A 454 9.50 30.06 0.59
N ASP A 455 8.27 30.00 1.10
CA ASP A 455 8.00 29.37 2.38
C ASP A 455 8.09 27.84 2.24
N LEU A 456 9.03 27.25 2.98
CA LEU A 456 9.25 25.81 2.97
C LEU A 456 7.99 25.05 3.40
N SER A 457 7.26 25.56 4.41
CA SER A 457 6.10 24.87 4.98
C SER A 457 4.94 24.76 3.99
N SER A 458 4.76 25.77 3.14
CA SER A 458 3.80 25.76 2.04
C SER A 458 4.10 24.67 1.01
N ILE A 459 5.38 24.46 0.66
CA ILE A 459 5.77 23.44 -0.33
C ILE A 459 5.77 22.05 0.29
N THR A 460 6.30 21.89 1.49
CA THR A 460 6.31 20.59 2.18
C THR A 460 4.90 20.13 2.56
N GLY A 461 4.01 21.05 2.94
CA GLY A 461 2.59 20.75 3.17
C GLY A 461 1.88 20.26 1.91
N MET A 462 2.12 20.90 0.76
CA MET A 462 1.62 20.42 -0.53
C MET A 462 2.14 19.02 -0.88
N GLN A 463 3.39 18.72 -0.52
CA GLN A 463 4.07 17.45 -0.80
C GLN A 463 3.99 16.43 0.36
N ALA A 464 3.11 16.62 1.34
CA ALA A 464 2.98 15.69 2.46
C ALA A 464 2.79 14.24 1.97
N SER A 465 3.65 13.33 2.45
CA SER A 465 3.73 11.91 2.05
C SER A 465 4.07 11.62 0.58
N ARG A 466 4.49 12.63 -0.22
CA ARG A 466 4.78 12.48 -1.65
C ARG A 466 6.27 12.51 -1.99
N GLY A 467 7.12 12.95 -1.05
CA GLY A 467 8.56 13.09 -1.24
C GLY A 467 8.92 14.42 -1.89
N LEU A 468 10.19 14.55 -2.31
CA LEU A 468 10.68 15.76 -2.96
C LEU A 468 9.97 16.00 -4.31
N PRO A 469 9.55 17.24 -4.61
CA PRO A 469 8.97 17.57 -5.91
C PRO A 469 10.03 17.58 -7.01
N ASP A 470 9.61 17.34 -8.26
CA ASP A 470 10.44 17.66 -9.43
C ASP A 470 10.68 19.18 -9.48
N LEU A 471 11.96 19.58 -9.51
CA LEU A 471 12.33 21.00 -9.44
C LEU A 471 11.91 21.79 -10.69
N LYS A 472 11.86 21.15 -11.87
CA LYS A 472 11.43 21.83 -13.11
C LYS A 472 9.92 22.06 -13.09
N GLU A 473 9.15 21.11 -12.60
CA GLU A 473 7.70 21.28 -12.43
C GLU A 473 7.38 22.32 -11.35
N LEU A 474 8.10 22.29 -10.22
CA LEU A 474 7.96 23.29 -9.17
C LEU A 474 8.32 24.70 -9.69
N GLU A 475 9.38 24.83 -10.48
CA GLU A 475 9.76 26.12 -11.08
C GLU A 475 8.65 26.68 -11.98
N LYS A 476 8.11 25.87 -12.89
CA LYS A 476 6.97 26.27 -13.74
C LYS A 476 5.75 26.69 -12.92
N PHE A 477 5.44 25.96 -11.84
CA PHE A 477 4.34 26.32 -10.95
C PHE A 477 4.57 27.67 -10.26
N ILE A 478 5.77 27.92 -9.73
CA ILE A 478 6.10 29.18 -9.08
C ILE A 478 6.08 30.36 -10.07
N GLU A 479 6.57 30.15 -11.30
CA GLU A 479 6.46 31.15 -12.37
C GLU A 479 5.00 31.45 -12.73
N PHE A 480 4.16 30.41 -12.80
CA PHE A 480 2.72 30.57 -13.02
C PHE A 480 2.06 31.41 -11.92
N ILE A 481 2.29 31.08 -10.64
CA ILE A 481 1.77 31.84 -9.49
C ILE A 481 2.19 33.31 -9.55
N LYS A 482 3.47 33.58 -9.87
CA LYS A 482 3.98 34.96 -10.00
C LYS A 482 3.35 35.70 -11.17
N THR A 483 3.20 35.06 -12.31
CA THR A 483 2.62 35.66 -13.53
C THR A 483 1.17 36.06 -13.32
N LYS A 484 0.39 35.19 -12.65
CA LYS A 484 -1.00 35.45 -12.30
C LYS A 484 -1.18 36.30 -11.02
N LYS A 485 -0.08 36.72 -10.38
CA LYS A 485 -0.06 37.50 -9.12
C LYS A 485 -0.89 36.86 -8.00
N LEU A 486 -0.85 35.54 -7.91
CA LEU A 486 -1.59 34.78 -6.91
C LEU A 486 -0.79 34.68 -5.62
N ASP A 487 -1.48 34.57 -4.50
CA ASP A 487 -0.85 34.16 -3.25
C ASP A 487 -0.59 32.64 -3.28
N LEU A 488 0.68 32.26 -3.11
CA LEU A 488 1.10 30.86 -3.07
C LEU A 488 0.32 30.07 -2.01
N SER A 489 0.06 30.67 -0.84
CA SER A 489 -0.64 30.03 0.27
C SER A 489 -2.08 29.63 -0.10
N SER A 490 -2.71 30.39 -1.00
CA SER A 490 -4.07 30.14 -1.46
C SER A 490 -4.17 28.83 -2.26
N ILE A 491 -3.13 28.49 -3.04
CA ILE A 491 -3.08 27.26 -3.82
C ILE A 491 -2.51 26.10 -3.00
N THR A 492 -1.42 26.31 -2.26
CA THR A 492 -0.80 25.26 -1.44
C THR A 492 -1.73 24.79 -0.32
N GLY A 493 -2.56 25.68 0.24
CA GLY A 493 -3.60 25.32 1.22
C GLY A 493 -4.66 24.37 0.66
N MET A 494 -5.06 24.53 -0.60
CA MET A 494 -5.96 23.58 -1.27
C MET A 494 -5.24 22.26 -1.59
N GLN A 495 -3.97 22.33 -1.98
CA GLN A 495 -3.17 21.19 -2.45
C GLN A 495 -2.38 20.44 -1.37
N ASN A 496 -2.64 20.70 -0.10
CA ASN A 496 -1.94 20.00 0.99
C ASN A 496 -2.14 18.46 0.88
N GLY A 497 -1.02 17.73 0.84
CA GLY A 497 -0.94 16.28 0.60
C GLY A 497 -1.25 15.80 -0.82
N ARG A 498 -1.45 16.70 -1.79
CA ARG A 498 -1.88 16.37 -3.17
C ARG A 498 -0.80 16.58 -4.22
N GLY A 499 0.28 17.29 -3.87
CA GLY A 499 1.39 17.60 -4.77
C GLY A 499 1.10 18.79 -5.67
N LEU A 500 1.94 18.94 -6.70
CA LEU A 500 1.79 20.04 -7.67
C LEU A 500 0.51 19.85 -8.49
N PRO A 501 -0.31 20.90 -8.66
CA PRO A 501 -1.49 20.84 -9.51
C PRO A 501 -1.13 20.81 -10.99
N ASP A 502 -2.01 20.25 -11.83
CA ASP A 502 -1.91 20.42 -13.29
C ASP A 502 -2.09 21.90 -13.63
N LEU A 503 -1.10 22.48 -14.32
CA LEU A 503 -1.10 23.91 -14.62
C LEU A 503 -2.17 24.33 -15.61
N LYS A 504 -2.62 23.44 -16.53
CA LYS A 504 -3.69 23.77 -17.47
C LYS A 504 -5.05 23.79 -16.78
N GLU A 505 -5.29 22.86 -15.85
CA GLU A 505 -6.51 22.87 -15.05
C GLU A 505 -6.54 24.05 -14.08
N LEU A 506 -5.41 24.35 -13.42
CA LEU A 506 -5.29 25.51 -12.55
C LEU A 506 -5.49 26.82 -13.32
N ASP A 507 -4.96 26.96 -14.54
CA ASP A 507 -5.14 28.16 -15.37
C ASP A 507 -6.62 28.41 -15.68
N LYS A 508 -7.34 27.38 -16.15
CA LYS A 508 -8.79 27.49 -16.40
C LYS A 508 -9.59 27.83 -15.14
N PHE A 509 -9.20 27.28 -13.99
CA PHE A 509 -9.83 27.60 -12.71
C PHE A 509 -9.60 29.07 -12.34
N ILE A 510 -8.37 29.58 -12.45
CA ILE A 510 -8.05 30.98 -12.13
C ILE A 510 -8.74 31.94 -13.10
N GLU A 511 -8.73 31.65 -14.40
CA GLU A 511 -9.46 32.45 -15.39
C GLU A 511 -10.95 32.55 -15.08
N PHE A 512 -11.57 31.45 -14.63
CA PHE A 512 -12.97 31.46 -14.21
C PHE A 512 -13.20 32.32 -12.96
N VAL A 513 -12.36 32.17 -11.93
CA VAL A 513 -12.39 32.97 -10.69
C VAL A 513 -12.26 34.47 -11.00
N GLU A 514 -11.32 34.85 -11.86
CA GLU A 514 -11.10 36.24 -12.30
C GLU A 514 -12.29 36.77 -13.10
N THR A 515 -12.79 35.99 -14.08
CA THR A 515 -13.92 36.38 -14.94
C THR A 515 -15.18 36.64 -14.13
N LYS A 516 -15.43 35.79 -13.13
CA LYS A 516 -16.58 35.90 -12.21
C LYS A 516 -16.31 36.85 -11.03
N LYS A 517 -15.11 37.44 -10.93
CA LYS A 517 -14.67 38.32 -9.84
C LYS A 517 -14.90 37.70 -8.46
N LEU A 518 -14.63 36.41 -8.35
CA LEU A 518 -14.77 35.66 -7.10
C LEU A 518 -13.55 35.90 -6.21
N ASP A 519 -13.77 35.95 -4.90
CA ASP A 519 -12.68 35.95 -3.94
C ASP A 519 -12.06 34.55 -3.85
N LEU A 520 -10.81 34.43 -4.31
CA LEU A 520 -10.07 33.17 -4.28
C LEU A 520 -9.93 32.63 -2.85
N SER A 521 -9.80 33.51 -1.85
CA SER A 521 -9.63 33.09 -0.46
C SER A 521 -10.88 32.40 0.09
N SER A 522 -12.07 32.82 -0.35
CA SER A 522 -13.34 32.15 -0.04
C SER A 522 -13.40 30.73 -0.61
N ILE A 523 -12.90 30.52 -1.83
CA ILE A 523 -12.83 29.18 -2.46
C ILE A 523 -11.76 28.33 -1.77
N THR A 524 -10.57 28.89 -1.51
CA THR A 524 -9.50 28.23 -0.76
C THR A 524 -9.99 27.79 0.62
N GLY A 525 -10.74 28.63 1.33
CA GLY A 525 -11.29 28.30 2.65
C GLY A 525 -12.21 27.08 2.60
N MET A 526 -13.09 26.97 1.59
CA MET A 526 -13.92 25.78 1.39
C MET A 526 -13.08 24.55 1.04
N GLN A 527 -12.05 24.72 0.21
CA GLN A 527 -11.28 23.66 -0.43
C GLN A 527 -9.96 23.30 0.25
N HIS A 528 -9.68 23.90 1.40
CA HIS A 528 -8.48 23.61 2.17
C HIS A 528 -8.36 22.10 2.46
N LEU A 529 -7.23 21.48 2.08
CA LEU A 529 -6.96 20.02 2.08
C LEU A 529 -7.78 19.16 1.09
N ARG A 530 -8.60 19.77 0.23
CA ARG A 530 -9.52 19.05 -0.68
C ARG A 530 -9.16 19.14 -2.16
N GLY A 531 -8.10 19.88 -2.49
CA GLY A 531 -7.64 20.09 -3.86
C GLY A 531 -8.39 21.22 -4.56
N ILE A 532 -7.89 21.60 -5.73
CA ILE A 532 -8.62 22.53 -6.60
C ILE A 532 -9.92 21.84 -7.05
N PRO A 533 -11.09 22.49 -6.93
CA PRO A 533 -12.35 21.89 -7.34
C PRO A 533 -12.38 21.66 -8.84
N LYS A 534 -13.12 20.64 -9.29
CA LYS A 534 -13.43 20.49 -10.71
C LYS A 534 -14.15 21.75 -11.21
N LEU A 535 -13.77 22.21 -12.39
CA LEU A 535 -14.26 23.48 -12.92
C LEU A 535 -15.77 23.44 -13.19
N GLU A 536 -16.27 22.32 -13.69
CA GLU A 536 -17.70 22.09 -13.98
C GLU A 536 -18.53 22.19 -12.69
N ASP A 537 -18.12 21.49 -11.63
CA ASP A 537 -18.81 21.52 -10.32
C ASP A 537 -18.81 22.94 -9.73
N LEU A 538 -17.70 23.67 -9.86
CA LEU A 538 -17.62 25.06 -9.39
C LEU A 538 -18.51 25.99 -10.23
N LYS A 539 -18.57 25.81 -11.54
CA LYS A 539 -19.45 26.59 -12.44
C LYS A 539 -20.91 26.41 -12.05
N GLU A 540 -21.35 25.16 -11.88
CA GLU A 540 -22.71 24.84 -11.45
C GLU A 540 -23.04 25.47 -10.09
N PHE A 541 -22.09 25.40 -9.13
CA PHE A 541 -22.26 26.03 -7.82
C PHE A 541 -22.41 27.56 -7.91
N ILE A 542 -21.55 28.23 -8.67
CA ILE A 542 -21.60 29.69 -8.82
C ILE A 542 -22.86 30.13 -9.57
N GLU A 543 -23.25 29.42 -10.62
CA GLU A 543 -24.51 29.68 -11.34
C GLU A 543 -25.72 29.51 -10.41
N PHE A 544 -25.71 28.50 -9.54
CA PHE A 544 -26.74 28.31 -8.53
C PHE A 544 -26.80 29.50 -7.55
N VAL A 545 -25.66 29.96 -7.03
CA VAL A 545 -25.56 31.11 -6.11
C VAL A 545 -26.09 32.39 -6.77
N GLU A 546 -25.68 32.65 -8.02
CA GLU A 546 -26.12 33.82 -8.81
C GLU A 546 -27.65 33.76 -9.06
N THR A 547 -28.15 32.63 -9.55
CA THR A 547 -29.58 32.44 -9.90
C THR A 547 -30.49 32.60 -8.68
N LYS A 548 -30.06 32.07 -7.53
CA LYS A 548 -30.84 32.13 -6.29
C LYS A 548 -30.60 33.43 -5.50
N LYS A 549 -29.72 34.32 -5.99
CA LYS A 549 -29.28 35.59 -5.38
C LYS A 549 -28.80 35.42 -3.93
N LEU A 550 -27.90 34.46 -3.74
CA LEU A 550 -27.36 34.12 -2.42
C LEU A 550 -26.05 34.85 -2.16
N ASP A 551 -25.78 35.14 -0.89
CA ASP A 551 -24.46 35.61 -0.46
C ASP A 551 -23.47 34.43 -0.46
N LEU A 552 -22.48 34.50 -1.35
CA LEU A 552 -21.44 33.50 -1.49
C LEU A 552 -20.64 33.34 -0.19
N SER A 553 -20.38 34.43 0.54
CA SER A 553 -19.57 34.40 1.77
C SER A 553 -20.25 33.63 2.90
N SER A 554 -21.57 33.73 3.00
CA SER A 554 -22.39 32.93 3.92
C SER A 554 -22.27 31.43 3.63
N ILE A 555 -22.28 31.03 2.36
CA ILE A 555 -22.16 29.61 1.97
C ILE A 555 -20.73 29.12 2.15
N THR A 556 -19.72 29.91 1.76
CA THR A 556 -18.31 29.53 1.90
C THR A 556 -17.90 29.38 3.36
N GLY A 557 -18.40 30.26 4.23
CA GLY A 557 -18.19 30.16 5.68
C GLY A 557 -18.78 28.86 6.26
N MET A 558 -20.01 28.51 5.89
CA MET A 558 -20.62 27.25 6.30
C MET A 558 -19.84 26.02 5.79
N GLN A 559 -19.24 26.12 4.60
CA GLN A 559 -18.50 25.05 3.94
C GLN A 559 -16.98 25.10 4.14
N HIS A 560 -16.48 25.90 5.09
CA HIS A 560 -15.05 25.99 5.37
C HIS A 560 -14.46 24.59 5.67
N ARG A 561 -13.41 24.22 4.93
CA ARG A 561 -12.76 22.89 4.90
C ARG A 561 -13.69 21.73 4.54
N ARG A 562 -14.85 21.94 3.92
CA ARG A 562 -15.83 20.88 3.56
C ARG A 562 -15.98 20.62 2.07
N GLY A 563 -15.44 21.50 1.22
CA GLY A 563 -15.57 21.42 -0.23
C GLY A 563 -16.85 22.09 -0.74
N LEU A 564 -17.20 21.82 -2.01
CA LEU A 564 -18.45 22.33 -2.58
C LEU A 564 -19.66 21.61 -1.93
N PRO A 565 -20.76 22.33 -1.64
CA PRO A 565 -21.98 21.73 -1.10
C PRO A 565 -22.69 20.85 -2.14
N ASP A 566 -23.45 19.86 -1.68
CA ASP A 566 -24.45 19.21 -2.53
C ASP A 566 -25.55 20.22 -2.88
N LEU A 567 -25.73 20.48 -4.19
CA LEU A 567 -26.66 21.50 -4.67
C LEU A 567 -28.13 21.16 -4.38
N LYS A 568 -28.50 19.88 -4.33
CA LYS A 568 -29.89 19.46 -4.02
C LYS A 568 -30.20 19.67 -2.55
N GLU A 569 -29.27 19.34 -1.66
CA GLU A 569 -29.41 19.61 -0.23
C GLU A 569 -29.43 21.10 0.05
N LEU A 570 -28.51 21.85 -0.55
CA LEU A 570 -28.46 23.30 -0.44
C LEU A 570 -29.75 23.95 -0.96
N GLU A 571 -30.30 23.49 -2.08
CA GLU A 571 -31.56 24.01 -2.62
C GLU A 571 -32.74 23.79 -1.67
N LYS A 572 -32.86 22.60 -1.08
CA LYS A 572 -33.90 22.31 -0.08
C LYS A 572 -33.77 23.22 1.13
N PHE A 573 -32.54 23.40 1.63
CA PHE A 573 -32.23 24.28 2.75
C PHE A 573 -32.60 25.74 2.44
N ILE A 574 -32.16 26.27 1.29
CA ILE A 574 -32.45 27.65 0.86
C ILE A 574 -33.95 27.87 0.66
N LYS A 575 -34.67 26.89 0.10
CA LYS A 575 -36.13 26.97 -0.06
C LYS A 575 -36.82 27.03 1.30
N PHE A 576 -36.36 26.23 2.26
CA PHE A 576 -36.92 26.23 3.60
C PHE A 576 -36.73 27.57 4.31
N ILE A 577 -35.49 28.09 4.42
CA ILE A 577 -35.22 29.36 5.13
C ILE A 577 -35.97 30.55 4.50
N LYS A 578 -36.15 30.56 3.17
CA LYS A 578 -36.97 31.58 2.48
C LYS A 578 -38.46 31.46 2.80
N THR A 579 -38.95 30.24 3.05
CA THR A 579 -40.37 30.00 3.40
C THR A 579 -40.68 30.45 4.82
N VAL A 580 -39.73 30.29 5.75
CA VAL A 580 -39.84 30.73 7.14
C VAL A 580 -39.31 32.16 7.37
N GLU A 581 -39.00 32.89 6.29
CA GLU A 581 -38.52 34.29 6.32
C GLU A 581 -37.28 34.52 7.20
N ILE A 582 -36.38 33.53 7.29
CA ILE A 582 -35.13 33.62 8.06
C ILE A 582 -33.98 34.01 7.14
N ASP A 583 -33.16 34.98 7.58
CA ASP A 583 -31.94 35.36 6.88
C ASP A 583 -30.90 34.23 6.92
N LEU A 584 -30.30 33.95 5.77
CA LEU A 584 -29.28 32.92 5.58
C LEU A 584 -28.12 33.12 6.56
N SER A 585 -27.71 34.37 6.78
CA SER A 585 -26.60 34.73 7.68
C SER A 585 -26.80 34.24 9.12
N SER A 586 -28.06 34.17 9.57
CA SER A 586 -28.42 33.71 10.92
C SER A 586 -28.07 32.23 11.10
N ILE A 587 -28.32 31.41 10.07
CA ILE A 587 -28.01 29.98 10.13
C ILE A 587 -26.54 29.71 9.82
N THR A 588 -25.95 30.41 8.84
CA THR A 588 -24.55 30.17 8.45
C THR A 588 -23.55 30.55 9.54
N GLY A 589 -23.86 31.56 10.36
CA GLY A 589 -23.06 31.89 11.55
C GLY A 589 -22.95 30.72 12.54
N MET A 590 -24.06 30.02 12.82
CA MET A 590 -24.03 28.83 13.66
C MET A 590 -23.30 27.65 12.98
N GLN A 591 -23.42 27.55 11.67
CA GLN A 591 -22.92 26.42 10.87
C GLN A 591 -21.52 26.62 10.27
N HIS A 592 -20.76 27.63 10.70
CA HIS A 592 -19.41 27.86 10.19
C HIS A 592 -18.53 26.60 10.29
N GLY A 593 -18.00 26.12 9.16
CA GLY A 593 -17.20 24.89 9.04
C GLY A 593 -17.95 23.57 9.29
N ARG A 594 -19.28 23.59 9.44
CA ARG A 594 -20.10 22.40 9.74
C ARG A 594 -20.93 21.89 8.56
N GLY A 595 -21.03 22.67 7.50
CA GLY A 595 -21.76 22.33 6.29
C GLY A 595 -23.25 22.64 6.41
N THR A 596 -24.01 22.26 5.38
CA THR A 596 -25.46 22.49 5.36
C THR A 596 -26.11 21.64 6.45
N PRO A 597 -26.93 22.23 7.34
CA PRO A 597 -27.61 21.47 8.39
C PRO A 597 -28.61 20.49 7.76
N LYS A 598 -28.85 19.37 8.45
CA LYS A 598 -29.97 18.49 8.09
C LYS A 598 -31.26 19.27 8.17
N LEU A 599 -32.13 19.06 7.18
CA LEU A 599 -33.34 19.85 7.03
C LEU A 599 -34.34 19.57 8.16
N GLU A 600 -34.41 18.33 8.61
CA GLU A 600 -35.28 17.87 9.69
C GLU A 600 -34.89 18.56 11.00
N ASP A 601 -33.61 18.48 11.39
CA ASP A 601 -33.09 19.13 12.60
C ASP A 601 -33.30 20.65 12.58
N LEU A 602 -33.14 21.28 11.41
CA LEU A 602 -33.37 22.72 11.26
C LEU A 602 -34.86 23.07 11.40
N LYS A 603 -35.76 22.26 10.83
CA LYS A 603 -37.21 22.47 10.96
C LYS A 603 -37.65 22.41 12.41
N GLU A 604 -37.24 21.37 13.13
CA GLU A 604 -37.55 21.21 14.55
C GLU A 604 -37.00 22.38 15.39
N PHE A 605 -35.79 22.84 15.08
CA PHE A 605 -35.20 24.00 15.73
C PHE A 605 -35.98 25.29 15.48
N ILE A 606 -36.38 25.57 14.24
CA ILE A 606 -37.15 26.78 13.92
C ILE A 606 -38.55 26.72 14.56
N GLU A 607 -39.25 25.59 14.47
CA GLU A 607 -40.55 25.39 15.12
C GLU A 607 -40.45 25.59 16.63
N PHE A 608 -39.37 25.12 17.26
CA PHE A 608 -39.10 25.35 18.67
C PHE A 608 -38.91 26.84 18.99
N VAL A 609 -38.12 27.57 18.20
CA VAL A 609 -37.87 29.01 18.38
C VAL A 609 -39.15 29.82 18.26
N GLU A 610 -39.99 29.51 17.26
CA GLU A 610 -41.29 30.16 17.05
C GLU A 610 -42.27 29.86 18.18
N THR A 611 -42.45 28.58 18.54
CA THR A 611 -43.38 28.14 19.59
C THR A 611 -43.05 28.76 20.94
N LYS A 612 -41.75 28.86 21.26
CA LYS A 612 -41.29 29.44 22.53
C LYS A 612 -41.11 30.97 22.49
N LYS A 613 -41.38 31.60 21.34
CA LYS A 613 -41.22 33.04 21.05
C LYS A 613 -39.83 33.56 21.41
N LEU A 614 -38.80 32.85 20.95
CA LEU A 614 -37.40 33.18 21.24
C LEU A 614 -36.82 34.07 20.16
N ASP A 615 -35.89 34.95 20.55
CA ASP A 615 -35.07 35.69 19.60
C ASP A 615 -34.00 34.77 19.01
N LEU A 616 -34.13 34.47 17.72
CA LEU A 616 -33.20 33.64 16.97
C LEU A 616 -31.77 34.22 17.01
N SER A 617 -31.64 35.56 16.94
CA SER A 617 -30.33 36.21 16.90
C SER A 617 -29.54 35.97 18.19
N SER A 618 -30.21 36.04 19.34
CA SER A 618 -29.66 35.68 20.66
C SER A 618 -29.12 34.24 20.68
N ILE A 619 -29.85 33.27 20.12
CA ILE A 619 -29.40 31.86 20.06
C ILE A 619 -28.21 31.72 19.10
N THR A 620 -28.28 32.35 17.93
CA THR A 620 -27.23 32.26 16.89
C THR A 620 -25.90 32.84 17.35
N GLY A 621 -25.92 33.94 18.10
CA GLY A 621 -24.72 34.56 18.66
C GLY A 621 -24.02 33.65 19.68
N MET A 622 -24.80 32.92 20.48
CA MET A 622 -24.26 31.93 21.42
C MET A 622 -23.72 30.69 20.71
N GLN A 623 -24.33 30.29 19.59
CA GLN A 623 -24.03 29.06 18.85
C GLN A 623 -23.10 29.25 17.63
N THR A 624 -22.46 30.41 17.48
CA THR A 624 -21.55 30.66 16.34
C THR A 624 -20.47 29.58 16.22
N GLY A 625 -20.39 28.91 15.06
CA GLY A 625 -19.47 27.78 14.79
C GLY A 625 -19.77 26.46 15.53
N ARG A 626 -20.88 26.40 16.27
CA ARG A 626 -21.24 25.26 17.14
C ARG A 626 -22.41 24.42 16.62
N GLY A 627 -22.97 24.79 15.48
CA GLY A 627 -24.09 24.09 14.84
C GLY A 627 -25.42 24.37 15.52
N LEU A 628 -26.44 23.59 15.15
CA LEU A 628 -27.74 23.66 15.81
C LEU A 628 -27.60 23.15 17.27
N PRO A 629 -28.19 23.85 18.25
CA PRO A 629 -28.22 23.37 19.62
C PRO A 629 -29.09 22.10 19.72
N LYS A 630 -28.77 21.22 20.67
CA LYS A 630 -29.71 20.18 21.09
C LYS A 630 -30.94 20.83 21.73
N LEU A 631 -32.13 20.39 21.33
CA LEU A 631 -33.38 21.04 21.72
C LEU A 631 -33.69 20.81 23.20
N GLU A 632 -33.33 19.66 23.77
CA GLU A 632 -33.54 19.36 25.19
C GLU A 632 -32.72 20.29 26.08
N GLU A 633 -31.42 20.42 25.79
CA GLU A 633 -30.50 21.31 26.52
C GLU A 633 -30.95 22.79 26.39
N LEU A 634 -31.40 23.19 25.20
CA LEU A 634 -31.93 24.53 24.98
C LEU A 634 -33.23 24.75 25.74
N GLU A 635 -34.14 23.77 25.78
CA GLU A 635 -35.41 23.89 26.50
C GLU A 635 -35.20 24.02 28.01
N GLU A 636 -34.32 23.22 28.60
CA GLU A 636 -33.97 23.33 30.01
C GLU A 636 -33.37 24.71 30.34
N PHE A 637 -32.45 25.19 29.50
CA PHE A 637 -31.87 26.53 29.63
C PHE A 637 -32.93 27.64 29.56
N ILE A 638 -33.85 27.56 28.60
CA ILE A 638 -34.93 28.55 28.46
C ILE A 638 -35.89 28.49 29.65
N LYS A 639 -36.23 27.30 30.16
CA LYS A 639 -37.05 27.15 31.37
C LYS A 639 -36.34 27.80 32.57
N PHE A 640 -35.05 27.55 32.72
CA PHE A 640 -34.23 28.08 33.80
C PHE A 640 -34.19 29.62 33.81
N ILE A 641 -33.83 30.27 32.69
CA ILE A 641 -33.77 31.75 32.64
C ILE A 641 -35.14 32.42 32.84
N LYS A 642 -36.24 31.76 32.42
CA LYS A 642 -37.60 32.25 32.65
C LYS A 642 -37.97 32.18 34.13
N THR A 643 -37.65 31.08 34.82
CA THR A 643 -37.85 30.94 36.27
C THR A 643 -37.06 31.98 37.05
N GLU A 644 -35.81 32.21 36.66
CA GLU A 644 -34.93 33.19 37.29
C GLU A 644 -35.22 34.65 36.89
N LYS A 645 -36.19 34.87 35.98
CA LYS A 645 -36.57 36.18 35.41
C LYS A 645 -35.39 36.93 34.78
N ILE A 646 -34.50 36.21 34.12
CA ILE A 646 -33.32 36.75 33.43
C ILE A 646 -33.61 36.87 31.94
N ASP A 647 -33.18 37.98 31.35
CA ASP A 647 -33.28 38.19 29.91
C ASP A 647 -32.26 37.32 29.15
N LEU A 648 -32.74 36.62 28.11
CA LEU A 648 -31.93 35.76 27.24
C LEU A 648 -30.77 36.55 26.62
N SER A 649 -31.00 37.81 26.24
CA SER A 649 -29.98 38.68 25.65
C SER A 649 -28.77 38.89 26.58
N SER A 650 -29.02 38.92 27.89
CA SER A 650 -27.98 39.16 28.90
C SER A 650 -27.05 37.95 29.00
N ILE A 651 -27.57 36.72 28.94
CA ILE A 651 -26.73 35.51 28.98
C ILE A 651 -26.04 35.27 27.64
N THR A 652 -26.70 35.55 26.52
CA THR A 652 -26.15 35.31 25.17
C THR A 652 -24.98 36.22 24.84
N GLY A 653 -25.00 37.50 25.27
CA GLY A 653 -23.84 38.39 25.18
C GLY A 653 -22.61 37.84 25.89
N MET A 654 -22.79 37.28 27.09
CA MET A 654 -21.71 36.61 27.85
C MET A 654 -21.22 35.34 27.15
N GLN A 655 -22.11 34.61 26.47
CA GLN A 655 -21.85 33.30 25.87
C GLN A 655 -21.58 33.31 24.36
N LYS A 656 -21.24 34.46 23.78
CA LYS A 656 -20.95 34.57 22.34
C LYS A 656 -19.92 33.52 21.87
N GLY A 657 -20.32 32.64 20.94
CA GLY A 657 -19.52 31.51 20.42
C GLY A 657 -19.20 30.38 21.40
N ARG A 658 -19.79 30.39 22.60
CA ARG A 658 -19.49 29.46 23.70
C ARG A 658 -20.58 28.41 23.95
N GLY A 659 -21.67 28.44 23.19
CA GLY A 659 -22.76 27.47 23.26
C GLY A 659 -23.66 27.67 24.48
N ILE A 660 -24.65 26.79 24.64
CA ILE A 660 -25.55 26.81 25.79
C ILE A 660 -24.72 26.64 27.07
N PRO A 661 -24.88 27.54 28.07
CA PRO A 661 -24.11 27.45 29.31
C PRO A 661 -24.52 26.23 30.13
N ASP A 662 -23.55 25.67 30.88
CA ASP A 662 -23.82 24.69 31.92
C ASP A 662 -24.76 25.30 32.98
N LEU A 663 -25.92 24.66 33.19
CA LEU A 663 -26.97 25.20 34.05
C LEU A 663 -26.55 25.29 35.51
N LYS A 664 -25.74 24.34 36.00
CA LYS A 664 -25.27 24.34 37.39
C LYS A 664 -24.31 25.50 37.64
N LYS A 665 -23.38 25.73 36.71
CA LYS A 665 -22.46 26.88 36.78
C LYS A 665 -23.20 28.21 36.62
N LEU A 666 -24.25 28.24 35.80
CA LEU A 666 -25.07 29.42 35.60
C LEU A 666 -25.90 29.73 36.87
N GLU A 667 -26.46 28.72 37.51
CA GLU A 667 -27.14 28.82 38.80
C GLU A 667 -26.21 29.36 39.88
N ASP A 668 -25.01 28.81 40.01
CA ASP A 668 -23.98 29.32 40.93
C ASP A 668 -23.64 30.79 40.66
N PHE A 669 -23.51 31.18 39.39
CA PHE A 669 -23.25 32.57 39.00
C PHE A 669 -24.37 33.51 39.41
N ILE A 670 -25.62 33.13 39.14
CA ILE A 670 -26.79 33.92 39.50
C ILE A 670 -26.93 34.03 41.02
N LYS A 671 -26.70 32.94 41.74
CA LYS A 671 -26.73 32.93 43.20
C LYS A 671 -25.71 33.89 43.80
N VAL A 672 -24.46 33.86 43.32
CA VAL A 672 -23.41 34.80 43.75
C VAL A 672 -23.81 36.24 43.44
N CYS A 673 -24.34 36.52 42.25
CA CYS A 673 -24.80 37.87 41.91
C CYS A 673 -25.92 38.35 42.84
N LYS A 674 -26.89 37.48 43.17
CA LYS A 674 -27.98 37.78 44.11
C LYS A 674 -27.48 38.02 45.53
N GLU A 675 -26.61 37.15 46.04
CA GLU A 675 -26.03 37.26 47.39
C GLU A 675 -25.24 38.57 47.58
N LYS A 676 -24.57 39.02 46.52
CA LYS A 676 -23.75 40.24 46.55
C LYS A 676 -24.46 41.48 46.00
N ASN A 677 -25.75 41.37 45.69
CA ASN A 677 -26.56 42.44 45.10
C ASN A 677 -25.93 43.08 43.82
N ILE A 678 -25.31 42.24 42.98
CA ILE A 678 -24.69 42.64 41.72
C ILE A 678 -25.71 42.54 40.59
N ASP A 679 -25.87 43.61 39.81
CA ASP A 679 -26.64 43.53 38.56
C ASP A 679 -25.91 42.63 37.54
N ILE A 680 -26.57 41.54 37.15
CA ILE A 680 -26.07 40.56 36.19
C ILE A 680 -25.67 41.24 34.86
N LYS A 681 -26.35 42.32 34.46
CA LYS A 681 -26.02 43.08 33.23
C LYS A 681 -24.63 43.71 33.29
N ASN A 682 -24.17 44.13 34.47
CA ASN A 682 -22.86 44.75 34.65
C ASN A 682 -21.70 43.77 34.43
N ILE A 683 -21.93 42.48 34.68
CA ILE A 683 -20.93 41.43 34.45
C ILE A 683 -21.06 40.88 33.03
N THR A 684 -22.27 40.55 32.60
CA THR A 684 -22.52 39.92 31.29
C THR A 684 -22.12 40.81 30.11
N GLY A 685 -22.25 42.14 30.25
CA GLY A 685 -21.81 43.12 29.24
C GLY A 685 -20.30 43.09 28.94
N LYS A 686 -19.48 42.45 29.80
CA LYS A 686 -18.02 42.30 29.59
C LYS A 686 -17.64 41.13 28.68
N GLN A 687 -18.59 40.29 28.26
CA GLN A 687 -18.38 39.18 27.31
C GLN A 687 -17.29 38.16 27.69
N LEU A 688 -17.03 38.00 29.00
CA LEU A 688 -15.91 37.21 29.52
C LEU A 688 -16.12 35.68 29.39
N GLY A 689 -17.35 35.21 29.17
CA GLY A 689 -17.71 33.80 29.34
C GLY A 689 -18.18 33.50 30.76
N LEU A 690 -18.94 32.40 30.95
CA LEU A 690 -19.58 32.09 32.23
C LEU A 690 -18.58 31.81 33.35
N GLU A 691 -17.48 31.11 33.06
CA GLU A 691 -16.51 30.75 34.09
C GLU A 691 -15.74 31.97 34.60
N GLU A 692 -15.30 32.83 33.70
CA GLU A 692 -14.64 34.09 34.02
C GLU A 692 -15.61 35.08 34.68
N SER A 693 -16.87 35.12 34.23
CA SER A 693 -17.91 35.94 34.84
C SER A 693 -18.23 35.48 36.27
N LEU A 694 -18.25 34.17 36.52
CA LEU A 694 -18.40 33.59 37.86
C LEU A 694 -17.20 33.93 38.76
N LYS A 695 -15.98 33.86 38.24
CA LYS A 695 -14.77 34.28 38.98
C LYS A 695 -14.83 35.76 39.35
N LEU A 696 -15.22 36.61 38.40
CA LEU A 696 -15.37 38.04 38.62
C LEU A 696 -16.46 38.35 39.66
N ALA A 697 -17.63 37.72 39.55
CA ALA A 697 -18.73 37.88 40.50
C ALA A 697 -18.33 37.49 41.93
N LYS A 698 -17.49 36.45 42.10
CA LYS A 698 -16.98 36.05 43.40
C LYS A 698 -15.99 37.06 44.00
N SER A 699 -15.28 37.81 43.15
CA SER A 699 -14.23 38.77 43.56
C SER A 699 -14.73 40.19 43.85
N LEU A 700 -15.89 40.57 43.29
CA LEU A 700 -16.65 41.79 43.63
C LEU A 700 -17.38 41.57 44.94
#